data_AF-A0A951CAR0-F1
#
_entry.id   AF-A0A951CAR0-F1
#
_cell.length_a   1.000
_cell.length_b   1.000
_cell.length_c   1.000
_cell.angle_alpha   90.00
_cell.angle_beta   90.00
_cell.angle_gamma   90.00
#
_symmetry.space_group_name_H-M   'P 1'
#
loop_
_entity.id
_entity.type
_entity.pdbx_description
1 polymer ?
#
loop_
_entity_poly.entity_id
_entity_poly.type
_entity_poly.pdbx_seq_one_letter_code
_entity_poly.pdbx_strand_id
1 'polypeptide(L)'
;TIFLALGSPLDTFANLLLQVHMVQHLLLMMVAPPLLLLANPFLPLLTGLPRPITREVIRPFLTWRPFKRFGRWITHPIFTWMFYVVMTLGWHTPPLYELTLHSGTWHIVEHVCFLVSSVLFWWPVILPWPSRPHWPEWTKIPYLLLADLQNTVLSASLAFADRVIYPTYSSMPQFPGMNPLSDQHAAGVIMWVPGSLAYLIPASFIAMQFLYPKRARDRRAAWMRAGGSGSISKPGTVGAPVLAAQAALSKTTQRQASMRCPKFDFDLLRIPLIGKIIRSLTFRRVLQCTFFGLALLIVCDGLSGPKIGPMNLAGTLPWTHWRGLTVLALLCVGNFFCFACPFTFARDIGRRILPGNRRWPRWLRTKWISVVLLAGYLWSYEAFSLWSSPWLTAWIIIGYFIAALLVDGFFRGATFCKYICPIGQFHFVQSLVSPFEVKTRNLAICASCKSFGCIKGTENQRGCELRLFQPKKESNLDCTFCLDCVRACPHDNVGIIAVTPGRTLTHDRFRSSLGRFAERIDLAVLVMLLVFGAFVNAAAMTMPIENLLSFFRFNLGLISRQAILFLFFFLTIGLLPAALISGCSLASKQLASLPQKFRAIASRFIVTLVPIGFSMWLAHFGFHLFTALLSPIPVIQRLIVELHLGAIGSPWWGLRTPAIPQLLDFECLALDLGFLLSLYYAWKVSQDLAAGRISHAGIPLGTASPLLGHLKISRAFAGFLPWAALLTAIYLTGIWIVFQPMEMRGMLN
;
A
#
# COMPACT_ATOMS: atom_id res chain seq x y z
N THR A 1 -10.36 30.89 15.44
CA THR A 1 -9.22 30.18 16.07
C THR A 1 -8.46 31.07 17.03
N ILE A 2 -7.89 32.20 16.62
CA ILE A 2 -7.17 33.11 17.54
C ILE A 2 -8.07 33.55 18.71
N PHE A 3 -9.31 33.97 18.44
CA PHE A 3 -10.27 34.29 19.49
C PHE A 3 -10.60 33.10 20.41
N LEU A 4 -10.64 31.87 19.86
CA LEU A 4 -10.85 30.68 20.70
C LEU A 4 -9.64 30.40 21.58
N ALA A 5 -8.42 30.62 21.08
CA ALA A 5 -7.20 30.41 21.86
C ALA A 5 -7.03 31.46 22.96
N LEU A 6 -7.29 32.74 22.67
CA LEU A 6 -6.97 33.86 23.58
C LEU A 6 -8.17 34.47 24.31
N GLY A 7 -9.39 34.35 23.78
CA GLY A 7 -10.60 35.01 24.29
C GLY A 7 -11.61 34.05 24.89
N SER A 8 -11.31 32.75 24.92
CA SER A 8 -12.16 31.74 25.56
C SER A 8 -11.61 31.36 26.94
N PRO A 9 -12.36 30.60 27.76
CA PRO A 9 -11.87 30.10 29.04
C PRO A 9 -10.57 29.30 28.95
N LEU A 10 -10.15 28.86 27.75
CA LEU A 10 -8.85 28.22 27.53
C LEU A 10 -7.68 29.06 28.04
N ASP A 11 -7.69 30.38 27.85
CA ASP A 11 -6.60 31.26 28.32
C ASP A 11 -6.54 31.31 29.86
N THR A 12 -7.70 31.28 30.52
CA THR A 12 -7.77 31.23 31.98
C THR A 12 -7.31 29.87 32.52
N PHE A 13 -7.75 28.77 31.90
CA PHE A 13 -7.37 27.42 32.30
C PHE A 13 -5.93 27.05 31.93
N ALA A 14 -5.33 27.70 30.93
CA ALA A 14 -3.94 27.50 30.54
C ALA A 14 -2.94 27.93 31.62
N ASN A 15 -3.31 28.85 32.51
CA ASN A 15 -2.49 29.20 33.67
C ASN A 15 -2.59 28.15 34.80
N LEU A 16 -3.57 27.24 34.74
CA LEU A 16 -3.86 26.25 35.77
C LEU A 16 -3.44 24.83 35.36
N LEU A 17 -3.56 24.51 34.07
CA LEU A 17 -3.32 23.18 33.52
C LEU A 17 -2.40 23.26 32.29
N LEU A 18 -1.28 22.57 32.35
CA LEU A 18 -0.28 22.52 31.29
C LEU A 18 -0.84 21.88 30.01
N GLN A 19 -1.72 20.89 30.13
CA GLN A 19 -2.36 20.30 28.95
C GLN A 19 -3.23 21.31 28.19
N VAL A 20 -3.94 22.20 28.90
CA VAL A 20 -4.79 23.23 28.30
C VAL A 20 -3.93 24.31 27.65
N HIS A 21 -2.83 24.67 28.32
CA HIS A 21 -1.81 25.53 27.78
C HIS A 21 -1.23 24.98 26.45
N MET A 22 -0.92 23.67 26.40
CA MET A 22 -0.46 23.03 25.16
C MET A 22 -1.52 23.05 24.04
N VAL A 23 -2.80 22.89 24.38
CA VAL A 23 -3.90 23.06 23.41
C VAL A 23 -3.91 24.49 22.85
N GLN A 24 -3.73 25.51 23.69
CA GLN A 24 -3.66 26.90 23.26
C GLN A 24 -2.50 27.14 22.28
N HIS A 25 -1.31 26.64 22.60
CA HIS A 25 -0.14 26.71 21.71
C HIS A 25 -0.37 26.01 20.38
N LEU A 26 -0.92 24.79 20.38
CA LEU A 26 -1.24 24.06 19.15
C LEU A 26 -2.25 24.81 18.28
N LEU A 27 -3.26 25.46 18.85
CA LEU A 27 -4.21 26.27 18.10
C LEU A 27 -3.53 27.46 17.42
N LEU A 28 -2.59 28.11 18.10
CA LEU A 28 -1.85 29.27 17.58
C LEU A 28 -0.76 28.91 16.58
N MET A 29 -0.17 27.72 16.68
CA MET A 29 0.95 27.30 15.82
C MET A 29 0.51 26.43 14.64
N MET A 30 -0.43 25.51 14.86
CA MET A 30 -0.80 24.50 13.88
C MET A 30 -2.10 24.80 13.13
N VAL A 31 -3.04 25.51 13.76
CA VAL A 31 -4.38 25.71 13.19
C VAL A 31 -4.55 27.12 12.63
N ALA A 32 -4.27 28.16 13.43
CA ALA A 32 -4.47 29.54 13.01
C ALA A 32 -3.60 29.95 11.80
N PRO A 33 -2.28 29.66 11.75
CA PRO A 33 -1.42 30.17 10.68
C PRO A 33 -1.75 29.59 9.29
N PRO A 34 -1.99 28.27 9.13
CA PRO A 34 -2.42 27.74 7.85
C PRO A 34 -3.74 28.35 7.36
N LEU A 35 -4.72 28.52 8.26
CA LEU A 35 -6.01 29.13 7.92
C LEU A 35 -5.87 30.59 7.49
N LEU A 36 -5.03 31.38 8.18
CA LEU A 36 -4.73 32.77 7.81
C LEU A 36 -4.09 32.86 6.42
N LEU A 37 -3.11 32.00 6.13
CA LEU A 37 -2.42 31.99 4.85
C LEU A 37 -3.32 31.51 3.71
N LEU A 38 -4.17 30.50 3.96
CA LEU A 38 -5.15 29.99 3.00
C LEU A 38 -6.26 31.00 2.70
N ALA A 39 -6.65 31.84 3.66
CA ALA A 39 -7.60 32.92 3.45
C ALA A 39 -7.08 33.99 2.47
N ASN A 40 -5.75 34.07 2.28
CA ASN A 40 -5.07 35.01 1.40
C ASN A 40 -5.58 36.46 1.55
N PRO A 41 -5.51 37.06 2.75
CA PRO A 41 -6.13 38.35 3.08
C PRO A 41 -5.54 39.51 2.28
N PHE A 42 -4.33 39.36 1.74
CA PHE A 42 -3.66 40.37 0.93
C PHE A 42 -4.44 40.69 -0.36
N LEU A 43 -5.10 39.70 -0.96
CA LEU A 43 -5.77 39.90 -2.25
C LEU A 43 -7.03 40.77 -2.10
N PRO A 44 -7.99 40.47 -1.18
CA PRO A 44 -9.13 41.34 -0.93
C PRO A 44 -8.73 42.74 -0.45
N LEU A 45 -7.72 42.84 0.42
CA LEU A 45 -7.25 44.12 0.95
C LEU A 45 -6.70 45.01 -0.18
N LEU A 46 -5.84 44.47 -1.05
CA LEU A 46 -5.30 45.20 -2.19
C LEU A 46 -6.38 45.61 -3.21
N THR A 47 -7.44 44.81 -3.37
CA THR A 47 -8.56 45.16 -4.25
C THR A 47 -9.50 46.20 -3.64
N GLY A 48 -9.53 46.34 -2.32
CA GLY A 48 -10.35 47.33 -1.61
C GLY A 48 -9.72 48.72 -1.49
N LEU A 49 -8.42 48.87 -1.78
CA LEU A 49 -7.74 50.16 -1.68
C LEU A 49 -7.99 51.07 -2.91
N PRO A 50 -8.09 52.40 -2.74
CA PRO A 50 -8.18 53.36 -3.83
C PRO A 50 -7.02 53.21 -4.83
N ARG A 51 -7.34 53.21 -6.13
CA ARG A 51 -6.37 53.05 -7.23
C ARG A 51 -5.13 53.95 -7.15
N PRO A 52 -5.20 55.23 -6.69
CA PRO A 52 -4.02 56.08 -6.56
C PRO A 52 -3.03 55.54 -5.52
N ILE A 53 -3.52 55.14 -4.34
CA ILE A 53 -2.70 54.60 -3.24
C ILE A 53 -2.02 53.29 -3.66
N THR A 54 -2.74 52.42 -4.36
CA THR A 54 -2.19 51.14 -4.84
C THR A 54 -1.10 51.35 -5.89
N ARG A 55 -1.23 52.36 -6.77
CA ARG A 55 -0.27 52.64 -7.85
C ARG A 55 0.93 53.48 -7.41
N GLU A 56 0.73 54.47 -6.55
CA GLU A 56 1.74 55.49 -6.22
C GLU A 56 2.52 55.18 -4.94
N VAL A 57 1.91 54.47 -3.98
CA VAL A 57 2.56 54.17 -2.69
C VAL A 57 2.93 52.69 -2.61
N ILE A 58 1.95 51.80 -2.79
CA ILE A 58 2.13 50.36 -2.52
C ILE A 58 2.97 49.69 -3.61
N ARG A 59 2.72 49.99 -4.89
CA ARG A 59 3.46 49.36 -5.99
C ARG A 59 4.95 49.71 -5.97
N PRO A 60 5.39 50.98 -5.80
CA PRO A 60 6.82 51.31 -5.67
C PRO A 60 7.46 50.64 -4.46
N PHE A 61 6.77 50.63 -3.31
CA PHE A 61 7.28 49.98 -2.09
C PHE A 61 7.46 48.47 -2.25
N LEU A 62 6.44 47.75 -2.75
CA LEU A 62 6.51 46.31 -3.02
C LEU A 62 7.48 45.96 -4.15
N THR A 63 7.81 46.90 -5.03
CA THR A 63 8.78 46.68 -6.12
C THR A 63 10.22 47.05 -5.76
N TRP A 64 10.44 47.72 -4.64
CA TRP A 64 11.74 48.12 -4.12
C TRP A 64 12.65 46.90 -3.87
N ARG A 65 13.86 46.93 -4.44
CA ARG A 65 14.79 45.79 -4.45
C ARG A 65 15.22 45.32 -3.05
N PRO A 66 15.56 46.20 -2.09
CA PRO A 66 15.90 45.79 -0.72
C PRO A 66 14.73 45.11 -0.02
N PHE A 67 13.52 45.68 -0.13
CA PHE A 67 12.31 45.10 0.46
C PHE A 67 12.00 43.70 -0.10
N LYS A 68 12.11 43.52 -1.42
CA LYS A 68 12.00 42.20 -2.05
C LYS A 68 13.07 41.21 -1.59
N ARG A 69 14.31 41.66 -1.42
CA ARG A 69 15.43 40.81 -0.98
C ARG A 69 15.23 40.37 0.47
N PHE A 70 14.83 41.31 1.34
CA PHE A 70 14.46 41.02 2.73
C PHE A 70 13.28 40.05 2.81
N GLY A 71 12.22 40.31 2.05
CA GLY A 71 11.05 39.41 1.97
C GLY A 71 11.41 37.99 1.49
N ARG A 72 12.31 37.85 0.51
CA ARG A 72 12.81 36.53 0.08
C ARG A 72 13.67 35.83 1.12
N TRP A 73 14.45 36.58 1.89
CA TRP A 73 15.30 36.02 2.94
C TRP A 73 14.47 35.52 4.13
N ILE A 74 13.53 36.33 4.63
CA ILE A 74 12.67 35.97 5.77
C ILE A 74 11.68 34.84 5.44
N THR A 75 11.33 34.66 4.16
CA THR A 75 10.48 33.56 3.67
C THR A 75 11.27 32.38 3.09
N HIS A 76 12.60 32.37 3.26
CA HIS A 76 13.44 31.27 2.80
C HIS A 76 13.20 30.02 3.66
N PRO A 77 12.99 28.82 3.08
CA PRO A 77 12.66 27.61 3.83
C PRO A 77 13.59 27.35 5.02
N ILE A 78 14.91 27.40 4.83
CA ILE A 78 15.88 27.18 5.92
C ILE A 78 15.67 28.17 7.08
N PHE A 79 15.53 29.46 6.77
CA PHE A 79 15.36 30.49 7.80
C PHE A 79 14.05 30.28 8.55
N THR A 80 12.94 30.08 7.83
CA THR A 80 11.62 29.87 8.44
C THR A 80 11.58 28.63 9.33
N TRP A 81 12.23 27.54 8.91
CA TRP A 81 12.33 26.32 9.70
C TRP A 81 13.17 26.52 10.96
N MET A 82 14.37 27.11 10.82
CA MET A 82 15.25 27.37 11.97
C MET A 82 14.61 28.34 12.96
N PHE A 83 13.99 29.42 12.47
CA PHE A 83 13.31 30.40 13.30
C PHE A 83 12.16 29.76 14.08
N TYR A 84 11.36 28.91 13.43
CA TYR A 84 10.31 28.13 14.07
C TYR A 84 10.84 27.19 15.15
N VAL A 85 11.89 26.42 14.85
CA VAL A 85 12.50 25.49 15.81
C VAL A 85 13.10 26.22 17.00
N VAL A 86 13.83 27.32 16.77
CA VAL A 86 14.46 28.11 17.84
C VAL A 86 13.40 28.74 18.75
N MET A 87 12.34 29.31 18.19
CA MET A 87 11.24 29.87 19.00
C MET A 87 10.53 28.77 19.79
N THR A 88 10.27 27.62 19.16
CA THR A 88 9.61 26.48 19.82
C THR A 88 10.45 25.95 20.97
N LEU A 89 11.71 25.60 20.74
CA LEU A 89 12.58 25.05 21.77
C LEU A 89 12.90 26.08 22.86
N GLY A 90 13.10 27.34 22.49
CA GLY A 90 13.42 28.42 23.44
C GLY A 90 12.34 28.60 24.50
N TRP A 91 11.10 28.80 24.07
CA TRP A 91 9.97 28.99 24.99
C TRP A 91 9.63 27.76 25.83
N HIS A 92 9.97 26.55 25.37
CA HIS A 92 9.77 25.32 26.17
C HIS A 92 10.91 25.04 27.16
N THR A 93 11.96 25.87 27.21
CA THR A 93 12.97 25.77 28.27
C THR A 93 12.37 26.20 29.62
N PRO A 94 12.68 25.52 30.74
CA PRO A 94 12.10 25.84 32.04
C PRO A 94 12.19 27.33 32.43
N PRO A 95 13.34 28.03 32.26
CA PRO A 95 13.44 29.43 32.68
C PRO A 95 12.53 30.39 31.88
N LEU A 96 12.41 30.20 30.56
CA LEU A 96 11.57 31.06 29.73
C LEU A 96 10.10 30.73 29.90
N TYR A 97 9.76 29.46 30.09
CA TYR A 97 8.40 29.01 30.33
C TYR A 97 7.86 29.52 31.68
N GLU A 98 8.66 29.43 32.76
CA GLU A 98 8.26 29.95 34.07
C GLU A 98 8.10 31.48 34.04
N LEU A 99 8.92 32.19 33.25
CA LEU A 99 8.79 33.63 33.08
C LEU A 99 7.42 34.03 32.50
N THR A 100 6.85 33.23 31.60
CA THR A 100 5.55 33.54 30.99
C THR A 100 4.40 33.28 31.96
N LEU A 101 4.50 32.27 32.83
CA LEU A 101 3.55 32.02 33.91
C LEU A 101 3.52 33.14 34.96
N HIS A 102 4.65 33.79 35.22
CA HIS A 102 4.75 34.86 36.22
C HIS A 102 4.49 36.27 35.66
N SER A 103 4.55 36.45 34.34
CA SER A 103 4.39 37.76 33.70
C SER A 103 3.51 37.69 32.46
N GLY A 104 2.31 38.28 32.56
CA GLY A 104 1.37 38.35 31.43
C GLY A 104 1.96 39.04 30.19
N THR A 105 2.89 39.99 30.35
CA THR A 105 3.58 40.62 29.21
C THR A 105 4.44 39.61 28.46
N TRP A 106 5.23 38.80 29.17
CA TRP A 106 6.07 37.78 28.54
C TRP A 106 5.25 36.65 27.93
N HIS A 107 4.12 36.30 28.55
CA HIS A 107 3.14 35.38 27.96
C HIS A 107 2.58 35.88 26.61
N ILE A 108 2.29 37.17 26.49
CA ILE A 108 1.90 37.76 25.20
C ILE A 108 3.05 37.70 24.19
N VAL A 109 4.28 38.00 24.62
CA VAL A 109 5.47 37.93 23.75
C VAL A 109 5.68 36.51 23.23
N GLU A 110 5.54 35.49 24.08
CA GLU A 110 5.59 34.08 23.71
C GLU A 110 4.54 33.75 22.64
N HIS A 111 3.27 34.10 22.88
CA HIS A 111 2.19 33.88 21.91
C HIS A 111 2.46 34.57 20.57
N VAL A 112 2.98 35.79 20.58
CA VAL A 112 3.37 36.52 19.35
C VAL A 112 4.52 35.81 18.65
N CYS A 113 5.54 35.35 19.39
CA CYS A 113 6.64 34.57 18.84
C CYS A 113 6.15 33.28 18.17
N PHE A 114 5.26 32.52 18.82
CA PHE A 114 4.68 31.31 18.26
C PHE A 114 3.84 31.59 17.01
N LEU A 115 2.98 32.61 17.03
CA LEU A 115 2.16 32.95 15.88
C LEU A 115 3.00 33.43 14.70
N VAL A 116 3.95 34.35 14.92
CA VAL A 116 4.81 34.91 13.87
C VAL A 116 5.72 33.82 13.28
N SER A 117 6.39 33.04 14.13
CA SER A 117 7.27 31.96 13.66
C SER A 117 6.51 30.89 12.89
N SER A 118 5.29 30.55 13.32
CA SER A 118 4.45 29.57 12.63
C SER A 118 3.88 30.11 11.31
N VAL A 119 3.50 31.39 11.23
CA VAL A 119 3.12 32.01 9.95
C VAL A 119 4.28 31.97 8.95
N LEU A 120 5.50 32.26 9.41
CA LEU A 120 6.69 32.16 8.58
C LEU A 120 6.98 30.71 8.18
N PHE A 121 6.83 29.74 9.08
CA PHE A 121 6.99 28.31 8.79
C PHE A 121 6.01 27.79 7.74
N TRP A 122 4.74 28.17 7.81
CA TRP A 122 3.74 27.70 6.85
C TRP A 122 3.81 28.43 5.50
N TRP A 123 4.55 29.54 5.41
CA TRP A 123 4.67 30.36 4.21
C TRP A 123 5.22 29.60 2.99
N PRO A 124 6.35 28.86 3.06
CA PRO A 124 6.89 28.11 1.92
C PRO A 124 6.05 26.89 1.54
N VAL A 125 5.19 26.41 2.46
CA VAL A 125 4.31 25.26 2.23
C VAL A 125 3.07 25.69 1.45
N ILE A 126 2.38 26.72 1.93
CA ILE A 126 1.10 27.22 1.37
C ILE A 126 1.32 28.11 0.15
N LEU A 127 2.40 28.89 0.12
CA LEU A 127 2.74 29.83 -0.94
C LEU A 127 1.60 30.82 -1.26
N PRO A 128 1.21 31.70 -0.30
CA PRO A 128 0.20 32.73 -0.56
C PRO A 128 0.67 33.68 -1.66
N TRP A 129 -0.24 34.11 -2.53
CA TRP A 129 0.08 35.05 -3.60
C TRP A 129 0.58 36.39 -3.00
N PRO A 130 1.66 37.02 -3.51
CA PRO A 130 2.38 36.78 -4.77
C PRO A 130 3.65 35.90 -4.65
N SER A 131 3.75 35.08 -3.60
CA SER A 131 4.94 34.27 -3.31
C SER A 131 5.23 33.25 -4.41
N ARG A 132 6.51 32.95 -4.61
CA ARG A 132 6.99 31.92 -5.54
C ARG A 132 7.80 30.87 -4.77
N PRO A 133 7.75 29.59 -5.16
CA PRO A 133 8.55 28.56 -4.53
C PRO A 133 10.04 28.87 -4.70
N HIS A 134 10.78 28.85 -3.60
CA HIS A 134 12.25 29.00 -3.59
C HIS A 134 12.94 27.69 -4.02
N TRP A 135 12.36 26.55 -3.65
CA TRP A 135 12.88 25.20 -3.91
C TRP A 135 11.86 24.35 -4.68
N PRO A 136 12.29 23.21 -5.27
CA PRO A 136 11.37 22.26 -5.87
C PRO A 136 10.29 21.81 -4.88
N GLU A 137 9.05 21.69 -5.34
CA GLU A 137 7.89 21.38 -4.49
C GLU A 137 8.05 20.09 -3.62
N TRP A 138 8.92 19.15 -4.03
CA TRP A 138 9.14 17.90 -3.28
C TRP A 138 9.86 18.13 -1.95
N THR A 139 10.62 19.23 -1.83
CA THR A 139 11.36 19.57 -0.61
C THR A 139 10.43 19.94 0.55
N LYS A 140 9.15 20.21 0.27
CA LYS A 140 8.11 20.42 1.31
C LYS A 140 7.91 19.19 2.19
N ILE A 141 8.13 17.99 1.66
CA ILE A 141 7.97 16.73 2.41
C ILE A 141 9.04 16.62 3.50
N PRO A 142 10.36 16.61 3.19
CA PRO A 142 11.38 16.58 4.24
C PRO A 142 11.33 17.82 5.15
N TYR A 143 10.91 18.99 4.65
CA TYR A 143 10.69 20.19 5.47
C TYR A 143 9.68 19.96 6.61
N LEU A 144 8.52 19.37 6.30
CA LEU A 144 7.48 19.04 7.28
C LEU A 144 7.90 17.88 8.19
N LEU A 145 8.56 16.84 7.65
CA LEU A 145 9.02 15.69 8.43
C LEU A 145 10.12 16.05 9.43
N LEU A 146 11.02 16.98 9.07
CA LEU A 146 12.05 17.47 10.01
C LEU A 146 11.45 18.30 11.15
N ALA A 147 10.39 19.08 10.86
CA ALA A 147 9.64 19.78 11.90
C ALA A 147 8.90 18.81 12.82
N ASP A 148 8.28 17.77 12.25
CA ASP A 148 7.62 16.69 13.01
C ASP A 148 8.60 15.91 13.90
N LEU A 149 9.80 15.61 13.40
CA LEU A 149 10.86 14.99 14.19
C LEU A 149 11.24 15.87 15.38
N GLN A 150 11.42 17.17 15.18
CA GLN A 150 11.70 18.12 16.25
C GLN A 150 10.55 18.20 17.28
N ASN A 151 9.30 18.27 16.82
CA ASN A 151 8.13 18.23 17.69
C ASN A 151 8.11 16.93 18.52
N THR A 152 8.31 15.78 17.88
CA THR A 152 8.32 14.46 18.51
C THR A 152 9.37 14.38 19.62
N VAL A 153 10.59 14.87 19.37
CA VAL A 153 11.66 14.88 20.39
C VAL A 153 11.28 15.73 21.60
N LEU A 154 10.74 16.93 21.38
CA LEU A 154 10.32 17.82 22.45
C LEU A 154 9.12 17.24 23.23
N SER A 155 8.14 16.66 22.53
CA SER A 155 6.97 16.04 23.16
C SER A 155 7.32 14.80 23.96
N ALA A 156 8.21 13.96 23.43
CA ALA A 156 8.73 12.80 24.14
C ALA A 156 9.44 13.21 25.44
N SER A 157 10.19 14.32 25.44
CA SER A 157 10.84 14.79 26.67
C SER A 157 9.87 15.21 27.78
N LEU A 158 8.65 15.67 27.44
CA LEU A 158 7.61 15.98 28.41
C LEU A 158 6.82 14.73 28.82
N ALA A 159 6.48 13.88 27.85
CA ALA A 159 5.65 12.69 28.04
C ALA A 159 6.36 11.58 28.85
N PHE A 160 7.68 11.46 28.72
CA PHE A 160 8.49 10.44 29.41
C PHE A 160 9.34 11.01 30.56
N ALA A 161 9.07 12.23 31.01
CA ALA A 161 9.77 12.79 32.16
C ALA A 161 9.24 12.19 33.47
N ASP A 162 10.17 11.72 34.32
CA ASP A 162 9.85 11.19 35.66
C ASP A 162 9.70 12.29 36.73
N ARG A 163 9.91 13.56 36.34
CA ARG A 163 9.81 14.73 37.22
C ARG A 163 8.99 15.83 36.57
N VAL A 164 8.38 16.68 37.39
CA VAL A 164 7.71 17.89 36.95
C VAL A 164 8.77 18.89 36.49
N ILE A 165 8.71 19.28 35.22
CA ILE A 165 9.67 20.18 34.55
C ILE A 165 9.36 21.64 34.83
N TYR A 166 8.08 21.97 35.06
CA TYR A 166 7.57 23.32 35.31
C TYR A 166 6.98 23.41 36.73
N PRO A 167 7.77 23.84 37.74
CA PRO A 167 7.36 23.83 39.14
C PRO A 167 6.08 24.62 39.45
N THR A 168 5.73 25.67 38.71
CA THR A 168 4.55 26.50 39.01
C THR A 168 3.25 25.70 39.02
N TYR A 169 3.09 24.68 38.17
CA TYR A 169 1.90 23.82 38.18
C TYR A 169 1.79 22.91 39.41
N SER A 170 2.89 22.70 40.14
CA SER A 170 2.83 21.96 41.42
C SER A 170 2.20 22.78 42.54
N SER A 171 2.19 24.12 42.40
CA SER A 171 1.59 25.05 43.36
C SER A 171 0.14 25.45 43.06
N MET A 172 -0.41 25.03 41.92
CA MET A 172 -1.79 25.33 41.52
C MET A 172 -2.81 24.36 42.15
N PRO A 173 -4.11 24.74 42.26
CA PRO A 173 -5.16 23.88 42.79
C PRO A 173 -5.26 22.55 42.02
N GLN A 174 -5.12 21.43 42.72
CA GLN A 174 -5.17 20.10 42.10
C GLN A 174 -6.60 19.68 41.80
N PHE A 175 -6.86 19.25 40.56
CA PHE A 175 -8.15 18.67 40.18
C PHE A 175 -8.24 17.19 40.59
N PRO A 176 -9.41 16.70 41.03
CA PRO A 176 -9.58 15.31 41.42
C PRO A 176 -9.15 14.33 40.31
N GLY A 177 -8.18 13.47 40.60
CA GLY A 177 -7.66 12.48 39.65
C GLY A 177 -6.53 12.95 38.72
N MET A 178 -6.04 14.19 38.85
CA MET A 178 -4.97 14.73 38.02
C MET A 178 -3.86 15.33 38.88
N ASN A 179 -2.71 14.65 38.94
CA ASN A 179 -1.50 15.18 39.57
C ASN A 179 -0.66 15.97 38.54
N PRO A 180 0.23 16.89 38.96
CA PRO A 180 1.01 17.73 38.04
C PRO A 180 1.87 16.94 37.05
N LEU A 181 2.36 15.76 37.44
CA LEU A 181 3.13 14.89 36.57
C LEU A 181 2.26 14.26 35.47
N SER A 182 1.05 13.82 35.80
CA SER A 182 0.07 13.26 34.86
C SER A 182 -0.46 14.33 33.89
N ASP A 183 -0.61 15.58 34.36
CA ASP A 183 -0.97 16.71 33.50
C ASP A 183 0.16 17.03 32.51
N GLN A 184 1.43 16.96 32.94
CA GLN A 184 2.58 17.08 32.05
C GLN A 184 2.68 15.94 31.03
N HIS A 185 2.42 14.69 31.45
CA HIS A 185 2.38 13.56 30.51
C HIS A 185 1.28 13.74 29.47
N ALA A 186 0.08 14.15 29.90
CA ALA A 186 -1.03 14.47 29.01
C ALA A 186 -0.68 15.62 28.05
N ALA A 187 -0.06 16.68 28.55
CA ALA A 187 0.41 17.80 27.75
C ALA A 187 1.44 17.38 26.70
N GLY A 188 2.40 16.52 27.06
CA GLY A 188 3.37 15.93 26.14
C GLY A 188 2.68 15.09 25.05
N VAL A 189 1.70 14.26 25.40
CA VAL A 189 0.93 13.46 24.43
C VAL A 189 0.08 14.34 23.51
N ILE A 190 -0.53 15.40 24.03
CA ILE A 190 -1.31 16.37 23.25
C ILE A 190 -0.42 17.14 22.28
N MET A 191 0.78 17.54 22.70
CA MET A 191 1.75 18.16 21.80
C MET A 191 2.23 17.16 20.73
N TRP A 192 2.37 15.89 21.09
CA TRP A 192 2.83 14.84 20.17
C TRP A 192 1.78 14.52 19.11
N VAL A 193 0.63 13.94 19.50
CA VAL A 193 -0.28 13.28 18.54
C VAL A 193 -0.95 14.32 17.62
N PRO A 194 -1.70 15.32 18.14
CA PRO A 194 -2.17 16.45 17.35
C PRO A 194 -1.09 17.20 16.55
N GLY A 195 0.08 17.45 17.16
CA GLY A 195 1.19 18.15 16.50
C GLY A 195 1.70 17.38 15.28
N SER A 196 1.96 16.09 15.44
CA SER A 196 2.38 15.22 14.34
C SER A 196 1.32 15.10 13.25
N LEU A 197 0.04 15.00 13.60
CA LEU A 197 -1.04 15.02 12.61
C LEU A 197 -1.05 16.31 11.78
N ALA A 198 -0.77 17.46 12.40
CA ALA A 198 -0.72 18.74 11.70
C ALA A 198 0.39 18.83 10.65
N TYR A 199 1.51 18.12 10.83
CA TYR A 199 2.58 18.02 9.82
C TYR A 199 2.35 16.89 8.82
N LEU A 200 1.95 15.71 9.31
CA LEU A 200 1.81 14.49 8.50
C LEU A 200 0.63 14.56 7.53
N ILE A 201 -0.48 15.21 7.88
CA ILE A 201 -1.63 15.34 6.96
C ILE A 201 -1.26 16.18 5.72
N PRO A 202 -0.71 17.41 5.84
CA PRO A 202 -0.23 18.16 4.68
C PRO A 202 0.91 17.46 3.94
N ALA A 203 1.86 16.83 4.64
CA ALA A 203 2.95 16.08 4.00
C ALA A 203 2.39 14.92 3.15
N SER A 204 1.46 14.15 3.71
CA SER A 204 0.75 13.07 3.02
C SER A 204 -0.09 13.60 1.85
N PHE A 205 -0.76 14.74 2.00
CA PHE A 205 -1.54 15.36 0.92
C PHE A 205 -0.65 15.87 -0.21
N ILE A 206 0.49 16.50 0.10
CA ILE A 206 1.47 16.94 -0.89
C ILE A 206 2.10 15.73 -1.59
N ALA A 207 2.49 14.69 -0.84
CA ALA A 207 2.96 13.43 -1.39
C ALA A 207 1.90 12.80 -2.33
N MET A 208 0.63 12.80 -1.93
CA MET A 208 -0.49 12.36 -2.77
C MET A 208 -0.67 13.23 -4.02
N GLN A 209 -0.46 14.54 -3.96
CA GLN A 209 -0.52 15.42 -5.13
C GLN A 209 0.61 15.17 -6.12
N PHE A 210 1.81 14.84 -5.63
CA PHE A 210 2.90 14.35 -6.48
C PHE A 210 2.56 13.02 -7.13
N LEU A 211 1.92 12.13 -6.38
CA LEU A 211 1.44 10.85 -6.89
C LEU A 211 0.22 11.02 -7.85
N TYR A 212 -0.49 12.16 -7.80
CA TYR A 212 -1.67 12.50 -8.63
C TYR A 212 -1.67 13.96 -9.15
N PRO A 213 -0.94 14.27 -10.24
CA PRO A 213 -0.81 15.64 -10.74
C PRO A 213 -2.17 16.29 -11.13
N LYS A 214 -2.49 17.47 -10.54
CA LYS A 214 -3.72 18.27 -10.76
C LYS A 214 -4.08 18.52 -12.23
N ARG A 215 -3.09 18.62 -13.12
CA ARG A 215 -3.29 18.76 -14.59
C ARG A 215 -4.10 17.61 -15.22
N ALA A 216 -4.16 16.43 -14.58
CA ALA A 216 -5.00 15.32 -15.04
C ALA A 216 -6.49 15.52 -14.75
N ARG A 217 -6.85 16.36 -13.75
CA ARG A 217 -8.24 16.65 -13.34
C ARG A 217 -8.90 17.67 -14.29
N ASP A 218 -8.21 18.77 -14.58
CA ASP A 218 -8.74 19.84 -15.44
C ASP A 218 -8.88 19.39 -16.91
N ARG A 219 -7.95 18.55 -17.39
CA ARG A 219 -8.05 17.91 -18.72
C ARG A 219 -9.23 16.96 -18.86
N ARG A 220 -9.65 16.32 -17.76
CA ARG A 220 -10.81 15.41 -17.73
C ARG A 220 -12.13 16.18 -17.75
N ALA A 221 -12.19 17.31 -17.06
CA ALA A 221 -13.34 18.23 -17.12
C ALA A 221 -13.49 18.86 -18.50
N ALA A 222 -12.39 19.27 -19.14
CA ALA A 222 -12.40 19.80 -20.51
C ALA A 222 -12.84 18.75 -21.55
N TRP A 223 -12.41 17.49 -21.41
CA TRP A 223 -12.80 16.40 -22.31
C TRP A 223 -14.30 16.06 -22.23
N MET A 224 -14.93 16.18 -21.06
CA MET A 224 -16.37 15.96 -20.90
C MET A 224 -17.22 17.07 -21.53
N ARG A 225 -16.68 18.28 -21.67
CA ARG A 225 -17.34 19.39 -22.39
C ARG A 225 -17.23 19.26 -23.92
N ALA A 226 -16.29 18.45 -24.42
CA ALA A 226 -15.96 18.36 -25.83
C ALA A 226 -16.61 17.18 -26.59
N GLY A 227 -17.70 16.58 -26.06
CA GLY A 227 -18.62 15.75 -26.84
C GLY A 227 -18.02 14.54 -27.58
N GLY A 228 -17.30 13.64 -26.88
CA GLY A 228 -16.68 12.46 -27.49
C GLY A 228 -17.65 11.36 -27.92
N SER A 229 -18.32 11.54 -29.07
CA SER A 229 -19.05 10.49 -29.78
C SER A 229 -18.11 9.83 -30.79
N GLY A 230 -17.90 8.51 -30.66
CA GLY A 230 -17.13 7.71 -31.60
C GLY A 230 -17.50 6.25 -31.38
N SER A 231 -18.39 5.74 -32.24
CA SER A 231 -19.03 4.42 -32.10
C SER A 231 -18.00 3.27 -32.13
N ILE A 232 -18.25 2.22 -31.36
CA ILE A 232 -17.43 1.00 -31.31
C ILE A 232 -18.35 -0.19 -31.62
N SER A 233 -18.03 -0.90 -32.71
CA SER A 233 -18.69 -2.14 -33.14
C SER A 233 -18.23 -3.38 -32.33
N LYS A 234 -19.11 -4.39 -32.28
CA LYS A 234 -19.08 -5.61 -31.45
C LYS A 234 -17.99 -6.64 -31.84
N PRO A 235 -17.72 -7.64 -30.97
CA PRO A 235 -16.48 -8.44 -31.00
C PRO A 235 -16.63 -9.79 -31.71
N GLY A 236 -15.62 -10.15 -32.50
CA GLY A 236 -15.43 -11.49 -33.04
C GLY A 236 -13.97 -11.71 -33.45
N THR A 237 -13.43 -12.87 -33.10
CA THR A 237 -12.13 -13.43 -33.52
C THR A 237 -10.83 -12.74 -33.06
N VAL A 238 -10.13 -13.43 -32.16
CA VAL A 238 -8.74 -13.18 -31.81
C VAL A 238 -7.85 -13.68 -32.94
N GLY A 239 -7.56 -12.80 -33.91
CA GLY A 239 -6.65 -13.09 -35.01
C GLY A 239 -6.47 -11.86 -35.91
N ALA A 240 -5.37 -11.13 -35.72
CA ALA A 240 -4.85 -10.10 -36.61
C ALA A 240 -5.50 -8.68 -36.74
N PRO A 241 -6.65 -8.24 -36.15
CA PRO A 241 -7.17 -6.91 -36.47
C PRO A 241 -6.71 -5.84 -35.47
N VAL A 242 -5.94 -6.18 -34.45
CA VAL A 242 -5.32 -5.18 -33.54
C VAL A 242 -4.25 -4.37 -34.29
N LEU A 243 -3.65 -4.96 -35.34
CA LEU A 243 -2.68 -4.27 -36.21
C LEU A 243 -3.38 -3.32 -37.20
N ALA A 244 -4.57 -3.67 -37.70
CA ALA A 244 -5.34 -2.82 -38.63
C ALA A 244 -6.11 -1.69 -37.92
N ALA A 245 -6.63 -1.94 -36.70
CA ALA A 245 -7.34 -0.91 -35.93
C ALA A 245 -6.44 0.24 -35.44
N GLN A 246 -5.10 0.05 -35.44
CA GLN A 246 -4.14 1.14 -35.17
C GLN A 246 -3.80 1.96 -36.42
N ALA A 247 -3.93 1.40 -37.62
CA ALA A 247 -3.75 2.12 -38.87
C ALA A 247 -4.94 3.05 -39.20
N ALA A 248 -6.13 2.75 -38.66
CA ALA A 248 -7.36 3.52 -38.88
C ALA A 248 -7.62 4.62 -37.83
N LEU A 249 -6.73 4.84 -36.86
CA LEU A 249 -6.88 5.92 -35.86
C LEU A 249 -6.42 7.25 -36.45
N SER A 250 -7.36 8.19 -36.61
CA SER A 250 -7.07 9.52 -37.15
C SER A 250 -5.98 10.25 -36.35
N LYS A 251 -5.22 11.13 -37.01
CA LYS A 251 -4.17 11.97 -36.39
C LYS A 251 -4.67 12.70 -35.13
N THR A 252 -5.96 13.01 -35.04
CA THR A 252 -6.62 13.65 -33.90
C THR A 252 -6.68 12.73 -32.67
N THR A 253 -6.91 11.43 -32.85
CA THR A 253 -6.96 10.44 -31.75
C THR A 253 -5.56 10.08 -31.24
N GLN A 254 -4.54 10.08 -32.11
CA GLN A 254 -3.13 9.96 -31.71
C GLN A 254 -2.67 11.16 -30.87
N ARG A 255 -3.14 12.38 -31.19
CA ARG A 255 -2.87 13.60 -30.41
C ARG A 255 -3.58 13.62 -29.04
N GLN A 256 -4.75 12.97 -28.93
CA GLN A 256 -5.44 12.78 -27.64
C GLN A 256 -4.83 11.66 -26.77
N ALA A 257 -4.27 10.61 -27.38
CA ALA A 257 -3.55 9.55 -26.67
C ALA A 257 -2.22 10.04 -26.08
N SER A 258 -1.51 10.95 -26.77
CA SER A 258 -0.27 11.57 -26.26
C SER A 258 -0.52 12.56 -25.11
N MET A 259 -1.71 13.20 -25.04
CA MET A 259 -2.09 14.12 -23.95
C MET A 259 -2.58 13.44 -22.66
N ARG A 260 -2.77 12.11 -22.66
CA ARG A 260 -3.41 11.32 -21.59
C ARG A 260 -2.45 10.61 -20.62
N CYS A 261 -1.13 10.72 -20.79
CA CYS A 261 -0.19 10.05 -19.90
C CYS A 261 -0.07 10.85 -18.59
N PRO A 262 -0.41 10.27 -17.41
CA PRO A 262 0.06 10.81 -16.14
C PRO A 262 1.59 10.84 -16.22
N LYS A 263 2.21 12.00 -15.98
CA LYS A 263 3.64 12.03 -15.67
C LYS A 263 3.78 11.29 -14.35
N PHE A 264 4.39 10.12 -14.39
CA PHE A 264 4.80 9.43 -13.17
C PHE A 264 6.21 9.95 -12.89
N ASP A 265 6.37 10.58 -11.73
CA ASP A 265 7.59 11.36 -11.45
C ASP A 265 8.76 10.45 -11.05
N PHE A 266 8.50 9.23 -10.57
CA PHE A 266 9.53 8.32 -10.11
C PHE A 266 9.56 6.99 -10.89
N ASP A 267 10.73 6.69 -11.45
CA ASP A 267 11.04 5.44 -12.15
C ASP A 267 12.34 4.86 -11.58
N LEU A 268 12.24 3.72 -10.92
CA LEU A 268 13.35 3.05 -10.25
C LEU A 268 14.49 2.72 -11.23
N LEU A 269 14.17 2.47 -12.51
CA LEU A 269 15.17 2.16 -13.53
C LEU A 269 15.93 3.37 -14.07
N ARG A 270 15.60 4.60 -13.63
CA ARG A 270 16.37 5.81 -13.96
C ARG A 270 17.48 6.12 -12.97
N ILE A 271 17.47 5.48 -11.79
CA ILE A 271 18.57 5.60 -10.84
C ILE A 271 19.80 4.92 -11.45
N PRO A 272 20.94 5.61 -11.63
CA PRO A 272 22.02 5.12 -12.50
C PRO A 272 22.60 3.77 -12.05
N LEU A 273 22.90 3.61 -10.75
CA LEU A 273 23.45 2.35 -10.23
C LEU A 273 22.38 1.26 -10.12
N ILE A 274 21.28 1.55 -9.43
CA ILE A 274 20.18 0.60 -9.19
C ILE A 274 19.55 0.14 -10.51
N GLY A 275 19.27 1.05 -11.42
CA GLY A 275 18.71 0.76 -12.73
C GLY A 275 19.63 -0.10 -13.59
N LYS A 276 20.94 0.15 -13.57
CA LYS A 276 21.94 -0.68 -14.30
C LYS A 276 22.00 -2.10 -13.73
N ILE A 277 22.01 -2.24 -12.41
CA ILE A 277 22.01 -3.55 -11.73
C ILE A 277 20.73 -4.33 -12.05
N ILE A 278 19.55 -3.72 -11.86
CA ILE A 278 18.26 -4.39 -12.06
C ILE A 278 18.03 -4.78 -13.53
N ARG A 279 18.50 -3.97 -14.51
CA ARG A 279 18.39 -4.31 -15.94
C ARG A 279 19.31 -5.47 -16.34
N SER A 280 20.41 -5.69 -15.60
CA SER A 280 21.40 -6.72 -15.92
C SER A 280 20.80 -8.13 -15.92
N LEU A 281 21.05 -8.86 -17.01
CA LEU A 281 20.72 -10.29 -17.08
C LEU A 281 21.56 -11.09 -16.10
N THR A 282 22.83 -10.73 -15.94
CA THR A 282 23.76 -11.38 -15.00
C THR A 282 23.25 -11.27 -13.57
N PHE A 283 22.81 -10.07 -13.15
CA PHE A 283 22.25 -9.87 -11.81
C PHE A 283 21.03 -10.77 -11.57
N ARG A 284 20.09 -10.80 -12.53
CA ARG A 284 18.92 -11.69 -12.44
C ARG A 284 19.34 -13.16 -12.36
N ARG A 285 20.31 -13.59 -13.16
CA ARG A 285 20.80 -14.98 -13.19
C ARG A 285 21.49 -15.36 -11.89
N VAL A 286 22.34 -14.49 -11.33
CA VAL A 286 22.99 -14.71 -10.04
C VAL A 286 21.93 -14.94 -8.97
N LEU A 287 20.94 -14.04 -8.85
CA LEU A 287 19.85 -14.22 -7.89
C LEU A 287 19.12 -15.55 -8.09
N GLN A 288 18.73 -15.88 -9.32
CA GLN A 288 18.06 -17.16 -9.61
C GLN A 288 18.89 -18.38 -9.24
N CYS A 289 20.19 -18.38 -9.54
CA CYS A 289 21.11 -19.45 -9.18
C CYS A 289 21.30 -19.54 -7.66
N THR A 290 21.41 -18.42 -6.95
CA THR A 290 21.49 -18.38 -5.48
C THR A 290 20.23 -18.97 -4.84
N PHE A 291 19.04 -18.55 -5.27
CA PHE A 291 17.78 -19.10 -4.76
C PHE A 291 17.58 -20.57 -5.16
N PHE A 292 18.10 -20.99 -6.32
CA PHE A 292 18.08 -22.40 -6.72
C PHE A 292 18.99 -23.25 -5.84
N GLY A 293 20.22 -22.78 -5.56
CA GLY A 293 21.14 -23.42 -4.62
C GLY A 293 20.57 -23.50 -3.21
N LEU A 294 19.94 -22.42 -2.72
CA LEU A 294 19.25 -22.43 -1.43
C LEU A 294 18.09 -23.44 -1.42
N ALA A 295 17.29 -23.50 -2.48
CA ALA A 295 16.21 -24.48 -2.58
C ALA A 295 16.74 -25.92 -2.59
N LEU A 296 17.87 -26.18 -3.24
CA LEU A 296 18.53 -27.48 -3.21
C LEU A 296 19.02 -27.84 -1.81
N LEU A 297 19.65 -26.90 -1.10
CA LEU A 297 20.07 -27.09 0.29
C LEU A 297 18.88 -27.42 1.19
N ILE A 298 17.76 -26.71 1.05
CA ILE A 298 16.52 -26.98 1.78
C ILE A 298 15.99 -28.38 1.47
N VAL A 299 16.00 -28.80 0.20
CA VAL A 299 15.54 -30.14 -0.20
C VAL A 299 16.45 -31.22 0.36
N CYS A 300 17.77 -31.07 0.26
CA CYS A 300 18.73 -32.01 0.82
C CYS A 300 18.53 -32.14 2.32
N ASP A 301 18.48 -31.01 3.06
CA ASP A 301 18.26 -31.03 4.50
C ASP A 301 16.89 -31.64 4.89
N GLY A 302 15.82 -31.34 4.14
CA GLY A 302 14.51 -31.94 4.41
C GLY A 302 14.47 -33.46 4.22
N LEU A 303 15.26 -33.99 3.27
CA LEU A 303 15.32 -35.42 2.97
C LEU A 303 16.27 -36.17 3.92
N SER A 304 17.47 -35.66 4.19
CA SER A 304 18.50 -36.36 4.98
C SER A 304 18.63 -35.88 6.42
N GLY A 305 18.25 -34.64 6.72
CA GLY A 305 18.40 -34.04 8.04
C GLY A 305 17.31 -34.45 9.05
N PRO A 306 17.36 -33.88 10.26
CA PRO A 306 16.42 -34.12 11.35
C PRO A 306 14.96 -33.94 10.91
N LYS A 307 14.07 -34.81 11.38
CA LYS A 307 12.64 -34.74 11.06
C LYS A 307 11.83 -33.78 11.94
N ILE A 308 12.49 -33.12 12.87
CA ILE A 308 11.92 -32.07 13.72
C ILE A 308 11.98 -30.76 12.94
N GLY A 309 10.81 -30.25 12.52
CA GLY A 309 10.66 -29.02 11.71
C GLY A 309 11.57 -27.85 12.13
N PRO A 310 11.49 -27.38 13.39
CA PRO A 310 12.30 -26.26 13.89
C PRO A 310 13.82 -26.43 13.77
N MET A 311 14.30 -27.69 13.73
CA MET A 311 15.72 -28.02 13.66
C MET A 311 16.20 -28.23 12.22
N ASN A 312 15.33 -28.00 11.22
CA ASN A 312 15.58 -28.30 9.81
C ASN A 312 15.30 -27.08 8.94
N LEU A 313 16.16 -26.81 7.94
CA LEU A 313 15.98 -25.68 7.02
C LEU A 313 14.63 -25.74 6.30
N ALA A 314 14.13 -26.93 5.98
CA ALA A 314 12.84 -27.10 5.33
C ALA A 314 11.65 -26.81 6.25
N GLY A 315 11.79 -26.97 7.57
CA GLY A 315 10.77 -26.53 8.51
C GLY A 315 10.84 -25.03 8.81
N THR A 316 12.05 -24.48 8.91
CA THR A 316 12.25 -23.09 9.36
C THR A 316 12.19 -22.06 8.23
N LEU A 317 12.92 -22.24 7.12
CA LEU A 317 13.04 -21.17 6.10
C LEU A 317 11.74 -20.93 5.30
N PRO A 318 11.11 -21.93 4.65
CA PRO A 318 9.95 -21.69 3.80
C PRO A 318 8.70 -21.24 4.55
N TRP A 319 8.51 -21.72 5.79
CA TRP A 319 7.28 -21.55 6.53
C TRP A 319 7.34 -20.34 7.48
N THR A 320 8.51 -20.05 8.07
CA THR A 320 8.65 -18.95 9.04
C THR A 320 9.19 -17.68 8.38
N HIS A 321 10.31 -17.78 7.67
CA HIS A 321 11.02 -16.58 7.15
C HIS A 321 10.54 -16.14 5.78
N TRP A 322 10.42 -17.10 4.87
CA TRP A 322 10.18 -16.81 3.46
C TRP A 322 8.84 -16.14 3.20
N ARG A 323 7.79 -16.55 3.94
CA ARG A 323 6.44 -15.98 3.82
C ARG A 323 6.39 -14.52 4.29
N GLY A 324 7.01 -14.21 5.43
CA GLY A 324 7.11 -12.83 5.93
C GLY A 324 7.93 -11.94 4.99
N LEU A 325 9.12 -12.39 4.60
CA LEU A 325 9.97 -11.66 3.64
C LEU A 325 9.27 -11.41 2.30
N THR A 326 8.49 -12.38 1.85
CA THR A 326 7.70 -12.27 0.61
C THR A 326 6.65 -11.18 0.68
N VAL A 327 5.89 -11.09 1.78
CA VAL A 327 4.84 -10.08 1.93
C VAL A 327 5.43 -8.69 2.11
N LEU A 328 6.53 -8.56 2.85
CA LEU A 328 7.30 -7.32 2.93
C LEU A 328 7.85 -6.88 1.56
N ALA A 329 8.42 -7.81 0.79
CA ALA A 329 8.88 -7.51 -0.57
C ALA A 329 7.74 -7.06 -1.49
N LEU A 330 6.55 -7.65 -1.39
CA LEU A 330 5.36 -7.22 -2.13
C LEU A 330 4.94 -5.79 -1.77
N LEU A 331 5.01 -5.42 -0.50
CA LEU A 331 4.73 -4.06 -0.01
C LEU A 331 5.77 -3.06 -0.55
N CYS A 332 7.06 -3.40 -0.55
CA CYS A 332 8.13 -2.47 -0.90
C CYS A 332 8.43 -2.38 -2.41
N VAL A 333 8.45 -3.51 -3.13
CA VAL A 333 9.01 -3.59 -4.50
C VAL A 333 8.15 -4.42 -5.47
N GLY A 334 6.95 -4.83 -5.06
CA GLY A 334 5.99 -5.56 -5.90
C GLY A 334 6.42 -7.01 -6.18
N ASN A 335 6.27 -7.48 -7.42
CA ASN A 335 6.54 -8.87 -7.79
C ASN A 335 8.05 -9.20 -7.92
N PHE A 336 8.92 -8.49 -7.21
CA PHE A 336 10.37 -8.68 -7.29
C PHE A 336 10.81 -10.11 -6.94
N PHE A 337 10.08 -10.77 -6.05
CA PHE A 337 10.33 -12.18 -5.76
C PHE A 337 10.13 -13.09 -7.00
N CYS A 338 9.13 -12.82 -7.84
CA CYS A 338 8.95 -13.53 -9.11
C CYS A 338 10.09 -13.27 -10.11
N PHE A 339 10.82 -12.15 -9.97
CA PHE A 339 12.00 -11.84 -10.78
C PHE A 339 13.19 -12.74 -10.42
N ALA A 340 13.38 -13.02 -9.11
CA ALA A 340 14.44 -13.89 -8.58
C ALA A 340 14.07 -15.38 -8.47
N CYS A 341 12.81 -15.73 -8.74
CA CYS A 341 12.25 -17.06 -8.52
C CYS A 341 13.03 -18.20 -9.24
N PRO A 342 13.46 -19.25 -8.51
CA PRO A 342 14.26 -20.34 -9.09
C PRO A 342 13.46 -21.26 -10.02
N PHE A 343 12.11 -21.28 -9.93
CA PHE A 343 11.27 -22.05 -10.88
C PHE A 343 11.40 -21.50 -12.31
N THR A 344 11.67 -20.21 -12.48
CA THR A 344 11.90 -19.62 -13.81
C THR A 344 13.25 -20.05 -14.40
N PHE A 345 14.22 -20.43 -13.56
CA PHE A 345 15.47 -21.02 -13.99
C PHE A 345 15.29 -22.48 -14.41
N ALA A 346 14.58 -23.29 -13.62
CA ALA A 346 14.26 -24.68 -13.97
C ALA A 346 13.48 -24.79 -15.29
N ARG A 347 12.60 -23.82 -15.55
CA ARG A 347 11.94 -23.67 -16.85
C ARG A 347 12.92 -23.53 -18.02
N ASP A 348 13.93 -22.68 -17.87
CA ASP A 348 14.88 -22.42 -18.95
C ASP A 348 15.69 -23.68 -19.31
N ILE A 349 15.91 -24.56 -18.33
CA ILE A 349 16.44 -25.91 -18.53
C ILE A 349 15.41 -26.79 -19.26
N GLY A 350 14.17 -26.84 -18.77
CA GLY A 350 13.10 -27.67 -19.36
C GLY A 350 12.87 -27.43 -20.85
N ARG A 351 12.98 -26.18 -21.31
CA ARG A 351 12.83 -25.83 -22.74
C ARG A 351 14.00 -26.25 -23.64
N ARG A 352 15.17 -26.55 -23.08
CA ARG A 352 16.28 -27.12 -23.84
C ARG A 352 16.09 -28.61 -24.07
N ILE A 353 15.34 -29.26 -23.18
CA ILE A 353 15.15 -30.72 -23.16
C ILE A 353 13.84 -31.12 -23.84
N LEU A 354 12.78 -30.33 -23.69
CA LEU A 354 11.42 -30.65 -24.14
C LEU A 354 10.98 -29.81 -25.35
N PRO A 355 10.00 -30.28 -26.16
CA PRO A 355 9.68 -29.70 -27.47
C PRO A 355 9.18 -28.24 -27.46
N GLY A 356 8.66 -27.73 -26.33
CA GLY A 356 8.32 -26.31 -26.12
C GLY A 356 7.30 -25.69 -27.07
N ASN A 357 6.68 -26.45 -27.97
CA ASN A 357 5.98 -25.91 -29.12
C ASN A 357 4.45 -25.88 -28.97
N ARG A 358 3.88 -26.52 -27.93
CA ARG A 358 2.41 -26.61 -27.73
C ARG A 358 1.83 -25.32 -27.18
N ARG A 359 0.56 -25.04 -27.49
CA ARG A 359 -0.18 -23.89 -26.94
C ARG A 359 -1.05 -24.36 -25.78
N TRP A 360 -1.08 -23.60 -24.69
CA TRP A 360 -2.00 -23.89 -23.57
C TRP A 360 -3.46 -23.93 -24.06
N PRO A 361 -4.22 -25.00 -23.74
CA PRO A 361 -5.60 -25.19 -24.21
C PRO A 361 -6.50 -24.00 -23.87
N ARG A 362 -7.42 -23.63 -24.76
CA ARG A 362 -8.27 -22.44 -24.57
C ARG A 362 -9.16 -22.54 -23.33
N TRP A 363 -9.73 -23.71 -23.07
CA TRP A 363 -10.60 -23.96 -21.92
C TRP A 363 -9.87 -23.88 -20.57
N LEU A 364 -8.55 -24.08 -20.56
CA LEU A 364 -7.69 -23.93 -19.37
C LEU A 364 -7.13 -22.53 -19.17
N ARG A 365 -7.50 -21.52 -19.98
CA ARG A 365 -7.03 -20.12 -19.83
C ARG A 365 -7.81 -19.34 -18.78
N THR A 366 -8.18 -20.01 -17.71
CA THR A 366 -8.90 -19.45 -16.56
C THR A 366 -8.06 -19.60 -15.30
N LYS A 367 -8.52 -19.03 -14.18
CA LYS A 367 -7.85 -19.14 -12.88
C LYS A 367 -8.36 -20.33 -12.06
N TRP A 368 -9.28 -21.15 -12.58
CA TRP A 368 -9.89 -22.26 -11.84
C TRP A 368 -8.89 -23.32 -11.37
N ILE A 369 -7.88 -23.66 -12.19
CA ILE A 369 -6.80 -24.57 -11.75
C ILE A 369 -6.13 -24.01 -10.49
N SER A 370 -5.76 -22.73 -10.53
CA SER A 370 -5.11 -22.08 -9.39
C SER A 370 -6.03 -21.94 -8.18
N VAL A 371 -7.33 -21.72 -8.37
CA VAL A 371 -8.33 -21.70 -7.28
C VAL A 371 -8.35 -23.06 -6.58
N VAL A 372 -8.46 -24.15 -7.34
CA VAL A 372 -8.49 -25.52 -6.79
C VAL A 372 -7.17 -25.86 -6.09
N LEU A 373 -6.03 -25.56 -6.73
CA LEU A 373 -4.71 -25.82 -6.14
C LEU A 373 -4.47 -25.00 -4.87
N LEU A 374 -4.90 -23.74 -4.84
CA LEU A 374 -4.73 -22.88 -3.67
C LEU A 374 -5.66 -23.31 -2.52
N ALA A 375 -6.91 -23.67 -2.81
CA ALA A 375 -7.83 -24.19 -1.80
C ALA A 375 -7.34 -25.52 -1.22
N GLY A 376 -6.90 -26.43 -2.10
CA GLY A 376 -6.27 -27.69 -1.70
C GLY A 376 -5.01 -27.47 -0.89
N TYR A 377 -4.16 -26.50 -1.28
CA TYR A 377 -2.97 -26.14 -0.53
C TYR A 377 -3.31 -25.62 0.89
N LEU A 378 -4.22 -24.66 1.03
CA LEU A 378 -4.62 -24.09 2.33
C LEU A 378 -5.17 -25.17 3.27
N TRP A 379 -5.98 -26.09 2.76
CA TRP A 379 -6.45 -27.24 3.54
C TRP A 379 -5.31 -28.21 3.88
N SER A 380 -4.51 -28.62 2.89
CA SER A 380 -3.44 -29.61 3.09
C SER A 380 -2.35 -29.12 4.04
N TYR A 381 -2.09 -27.80 4.04
CA TYR A 381 -1.17 -27.12 4.94
C TYR A 381 -1.47 -27.43 6.41
N GLU A 382 -2.75 -27.38 6.78
CA GLU A 382 -3.24 -27.71 8.12
C GLU A 382 -3.43 -29.21 8.31
N ALA A 383 -4.06 -29.89 7.35
CA ALA A 383 -4.47 -31.27 7.49
C ALA A 383 -3.30 -32.25 7.65
N PHE A 384 -2.15 -31.94 7.04
CA PHE A 384 -0.94 -32.76 7.09
C PHE A 384 0.20 -32.11 7.87
N SER A 385 -0.05 -30.98 8.54
CA SER A 385 0.97 -30.19 9.24
C SER A 385 2.24 -30.01 8.39
N LEU A 386 2.09 -29.53 7.15
CA LEU A 386 3.21 -29.48 6.18
C LEU A 386 4.42 -28.69 6.73
N TRP A 387 4.15 -27.72 7.58
CA TRP A 387 5.14 -26.90 8.28
C TRP A 387 5.98 -27.67 9.31
N SER A 388 5.48 -28.77 9.90
CA SER A 388 6.22 -29.57 10.88
C SER A 388 6.97 -30.75 10.27
N SER A 389 6.75 -31.04 8.98
CA SER A 389 7.36 -32.15 8.26
C SER A 389 8.36 -31.68 7.19
N PRO A 390 9.67 -31.68 7.51
CA PRO A 390 10.74 -31.38 6.55
C PRO A 390 10.70 -32.25 5.30
N TRP A 391 10.36 -33.53 5.46
CA TRP A 391 10.31 -34.50 4.37
C TRP A 391 9.19 -34.17 3.38
N LEU A 392 7.98 -33.86 3.85
CA LEU A 392 6.88 -33.43 2.98
C LEU A 392 7.20 -32.09 2.32
N THR A 393 7.84 -31.17 3.04
CA THR A 393 8.26 -29.88 2.48
C THR A 393 9.24 -30.06 1.33
N ALA A 394 10.23 -30.95 1.47
CA ALA A 394 11.18 -31.26 0.39
C ALA A 394 10.47 -31.79 -0.86
N TRP A 395 9.53 -32.73 -0.70
CA TRP A 395 8.75 -33.27 -1.83
C TRP A 395 7.84 -32.24 -2.50
N ILE A 396 7.27 -31.30 -1.73
CA ILE A 396 6.50 -30.18 -2.29
C ILE A 396 7.41 -29.31 -3.17
N ILE A 397 8.61 -28.98 -2.70
CA ILE A 397 9.57 -28.18 -3.47
C ILE A 397 9.98 -28.92 -4.75
N ILE A 398 10.33 -30.21 -4.66
CA ILE A 398 10.64 -31.07 -5.81
C ILE A 398 9.46 -31.10 -6.80
N GLY A 399 8.25 -31.32 -6.31
CA GLY A 399 7.03 -31.35 -7.12
C GLY A 399 6.80 -30.03 -7.87
N TYR A 400 7.04 -28.88 -7.23
CA TYR A 400 6.98 -27.58 -7.90
C TYR A 400 8.02 -27.40 -9.01
N PHE A 401 9.26 -27.85 -8.78
CA PHE A 401 10.32 -27.81 -9.80
C PHE A 401 9.98 -28.71 -10.99
N ILE A 402 9.51 -29.93 -10.74
CA ILE A 402 9.07 -30.87 -11.78
C ILE A 402 7.90 -30.27 -12.55
N ALA A 403 6.87 -29.75 -11.87
CA ALA A 403 5.72 -29.13 -12.52
C ALA A 403 6.13 -27.92 -13.39
N ALA A 404 7.02 -27.06 -12.89
CA ALA A 404 7.53 -25.92 -13.65
C ALA A 404 8.31 -26.37 -14.90
N LEU A 405 9.17 -27.38 -14.76
CA LEU A 405 9.96 -27.95 -15.86
C LEU A 405 9.07 -28.58 -16.93
N LEU A 406 8.13 -29.45 -16.53
CA LEU A 406 7.25 -30.16 -17.45
C LEU A 406 6.29 -29.21 -18.16
N VAL A 407 5.58 -28.37 -17.42
CA VAL A 407 4.56 -27.49 -18.02
C VAL A 407 5.19 -26.50 -18.97
N ASP A 408 6.21 -25.76 -18.55
CA ASP A 408 6.81 -24.75 -19.42
C ASP A 408 7.84 -25.32 -20.42
N GLY A 409 8.22 -26.60 -20.26
CA GLY A 409 8.97 -27.36 -21.25
C GLY A 409 8.10 -27.92 -22.38
N PHE A 410 6.83 -28.26 -22.12
CA PHE A 410 5.89 -28.68 -23.17
C PHE A 410 5.11 -27.51 -23.81
N PHE A 411 4.78 -26.48 -23.03
CA PHE A 411 3.92 -25.37 -23.46
C PHE A 411 4.67 -24.05 -23.65
N ARG A 412 4.36 -23.32 -24.74
CA ARG A 412 4.96 -22.01 -25.05
C ARG A 412 4.65 -20.95 -24.00
N GLY A 413 5.66 -20.18 -23.61
CA GLY A 413 5.53 -19.03 -22.73
C GLY A 413 5.70 -19.38 -21.25
N ALA A 414 5.28 -18.49 -20.35
CA ALA A 414 5.32 -18.73 -18.90
C ALA A 414 3.97 -19.27 -18.41
N THR A 415 3.59 -20.45 -18.88
CA THR A 415 2.26 -21.04 -18.66
C THR A 415 2.08 -21.48 -17.22
N PHE A 416 3.08 -22.13 -16.63
CA PHE A 416 3.10 -22.55 -15.24
C PHE A 416 2.86 -21.36 -14.31
N CYS A 417 3.68 -20.30 -14.44
CA CYS A 417 3.53 -19.10 -13.61
C CYS A 417 2.14 -18.46 -13.78
N LYS A 418 1.57 -18.47 -14.99
CA LYS A 418 0.33 -17.76 -15.30
C LYS A 418 -0.95 -18.46 -14.84
N TYR A 419 -1.01 -19.79 -14.94
CA TYR A 419 -2.25 -20.55 -14.76
C TYR A 419 -2.19 -21.64 -13.68
N ILE A 420 -0.99 -22.03 -13.22
CA ILE A 420 -0.83 -23.19 -12.34
C ILE A 420 -0.25 -22.78 -10.99
N CYS A 421 0.88 -22.06 -10.98
CA CYS A 421 1.63 -21.73 -9.78
C CYS A 421 0.76 -20.99 -8.73
N PRO A 422 0.43 -21.63 -7.59
CA PRO A 422 -0.38 -21.01 -6.53
C PRO A 422 0.36 -19.85 -5.88
N ILE A 423 1.67 -20.00 -5.66
CA ILE A 423 2.55 -18.92 -5.16
C ILE A 423 2.52 -17.74 -6.13
N GLY A 424 2.62 -18.00 -7.44
CA GLY A 424 2.50 -16.96 -8.46
C GLY A 424 1.16 -16.23 -8.40
N GLN A 425 0.05 -16.94 -8.20
CA GLN A 425 -1.27 -16.31 -8.05
C GLN A 425 -1.39 -15.46 -6.79
N PHE A 426 -0.86 -15.94 -5.66
CA PHE A 426 -0.77 -15.16 -4.43
C PHE A 426 -0.06 -13.84 -4.71
N HIS A 427 1.16 -13.87 -5.27
CA HIS A 427 1.91 -12.66 -5.60
C HIS A 427 1.16 -11.76 -6.59
N PHE A 428 0.58 -12.31 -7.65
CA PHE A 428 -0.12 -11.53 -8.66
C PHE A 428 -1.30 -10.76 -8.09
N VAL A 429 -2.12 -11.38 -7.23
CA VAL A 429 -3.25 -10.70 -6.58
C VAL A 429 -2.76 -9.66 -5.60
N GLN A 430 -1.81 -9.99 -4.72
CA GLN A 430 -1.29 -9.03 -3.73
C GLN A 430 -0.55 -7.85 -4.40
N SER A 431 0.01 -8.05 -5.59
CA SER A 431 0.66 -6.97 -6.35
C SER A 431 -0.27 -5.83 -6.80
N LEU A 432 -1.59 -6.00 -6.64
CA LEU A 432 -2.57 -4.95 -6.91
C LEU A 432 -2.45 -3.76 -5.94
N VAL A 433 -1.90 -3.98 -4.74
CA VAL A 433 -1.66 -2.95 -3.72
C VAL A 433 -0.19 -2.52 -3.64
N SER A 434 0.69 -3.06 -4.47
CA SER A 434 2.10 -2.66 -4.50
C SER A 434 2.31 -1.25 -5.08
N PRO A 435 3.30 -0.48 -4.57
CA PRO A 435 3.58 0.88 -5.02
C PRO A 435 4.41 0.94 -6.31
N PHE A 436 4.93 -0.18 -6.84
CA PHE A 436 5.74 -0.21 -8.05
C PHE A 436 5.17 -1.14 -9.13
N GLU A 437 5.05 -0.65 -10.36
CA GLU A 437 4.56 -1.42 -11.51
C GLU A 437 5.53 -1.41 -12.69
N VAL A 438 5.71 -2.55 -13.37
CA VAL A 438 6.34 -2.56 -14.70
C VAL A 438 5.37 -1.95 -15.71
N LYS A 439 5.70 -0.79 -16.29
CA LYS A 439 4.75 -0.01 -17.07
C LYS A 439 5.42 0.85 -18.15
N THR A 440 4.65 1.17 -19.21
CA THR A 440 5.06 2.09 -20.25
C THR A 440 5.19 3.52 -19.75
N ARG A 441 6.30 4.20 -20.08
CA ARG A 441 6.55 5.60 -19.73
C ARG A 441 5.70 6.55 -20.56
N ASN A 442 5.63 6.32 -21.88
CA ASN A 442 4.90 7.16 -22.82
C ASN A 442 4.12 6.31 -23.85
N LEU A 443 2.80 6.39 -23.81
CA LEU A 443 1.93 5.66 -24.75
C LEU A 443 2.05 6.16 -26.21
N ALA A 444 2.47 7.40 -26.44
CA ALA A 444 2.66 7.94 -27.79
C ALA A 444 3.81 7.23 -28.53
N ILE A 445 4.91 6.94 -27.83
CA ILE A 445 6.04 6.16 -28.37
C ILE A 445 5.58 4.73 -28.71
N CYS A 446 4.71 4.15 -27.86
CA CYS A 446 4.13 2.84 -28.16
C CYS A 446 3.20 2.86 -29.39
N ALA A 447 2.56 3.99 -29.69
CA ALA A 447 1.66 4.11 -30.84
C ALA A 447 2.41 4.20 -32.18
N SER A 448 3.64 4.71 -32.19
CA SER A 448 4.50 4.78 -33.39
C SER A 448 5.49 3.61 -33.53
N CYS A 449 5.61 2.76 -32.49
CA CYS A 449 6.54 1.63 -32.49
C CYS A 449 6.10 0.53 -33.47
N LYS A 450 6.98 0.17 -34.42
CA LYS A 450 6.70 -0.86 -35.44
C LYS A 450 7.22 -2.26 -35.08
N SER A 451 8.28 -2.36 -34.26
CA SER A 451 8.93 -3.65 -33.98
C SER A 451 8.21 -4.48 -32.93
N PHE A 452 7.57 -3.84 -31.95
CA PHE A 452 6.91 -4.50 -30.82
C PHE A 452 7.81 -5.50 -30.06
N GLY A 453 9.12 -5.21 -29.99
CA GLY A 453 10.10 -6.09 -29.32
C GLY A 453 9.74 -6.43 -27.87
N CYS A 454 9.08 -5.52 -27.13
CA CYS A 454 8.66 -5.76 -25.75
C CYS A 454 7.68 -6.96 -25.57
N ILE A 455 6.96 -7.37 -26.62
CA ILE A 455 6.08 -8.55 -26.60
C ILE A 455 6.59 -9.68 -27.49
N LYS A 456 7.13 -9.38 -28.69
CA LYS A 456 7.62 -10.39 -29.63
C LYS A 456 9.01 -10.93 -29.26
N GLY A 457 9.82 -10.12 -28.59
CA GLY A 457 11.26 -10.31 -28.48
C GLY A 457 12.00 -9.74 -29.69
N THR A 458 13.33 -9.74 -29.58
CA THR A 458 14.31 -9.51 -30.64
C THR A 458 15.17 -10.77 -30.78
N GLU A 459 16.11 -10.79 -31.72
CA GLU A 459 17.02 -11.93 -31.92
C GLU A 459 17.78 -12.30 -30.63
N ASN A 460 18.25 -11.29 -29.89
CA ASN A 460 19.10 -11.47 -28.72
C ASN A 460 18.35 -11.35 -27.38
N GLN A 461 17.05 -10.99 -27.38
CA GLN A 461 16.31 -10.73 -26.15
C GLN A 461 14.86 -11.18 -26.25
N ARG A 462 14.39 -11.93 -25.24
CA ARG A 462 13.01 -12.40 -25.17
C ARG A 462 12.02 -11.25 -24.93
N GLY A 463 10.82 -11.38 -25.48
CA GLY A 463 9.68 -10.50 -25.18
C GLY A 463 8.90 -10.95 -23.94
N CYS A 464 7.72 -10.37 -23.71
CA CYS A 464 6.84 -10.76 -22.61
C CYS A 464 6.14 -12.12 -22.85
N GLU A 465 6.66 -13.17 -22.23
CA GLU A 465 6.17 -14.55 -22.39
C GLU A 465 4.82 -14.83 -21.72
N LEU A 466 4.38 -13.94 -20.85
CA LEU A 466 3.02 -13.93 -20.27
C LEU A 466 2.00 -13.31 -21.23
N ARG A 467 2.47 -12.78 -22.37
CA ARG A 467 1.68 -12.08 -23.40
C ARG A 467 0.96 -10.84 -22.84
N LEU A 468 1.62 -10.13 -21.92
CA LEU A 468 1.14 -8.85 -21.42
C LEU A 468 1.54 -7.76 -22.40
N PHE A 469 0.56 -7.27 -23.15
CA PHE A 469 0.76 -6.13 -24.04
C PHE A 469 0.90 -4.87 -23.20
N GLN A 470 2.13 -4.33 -23.14
CA GLN A 470 2.52 -3.25 -22.24
C GLN A 470 1.60 -2.01 -22.28
N PRO A 471 1.16 -1.51 -23.45
CA PRO A 471 0.26 -0.36 -23.51
C PRO A 471 -1.13 -0.59 -22.89
N LYS A 472 -1.57 -1.85 -22.78
CA LYS A 472 -2.85 -2.27 -22.17
C LYS A 472 -2.65 -3.02 -20.85
N LYS A 473 -1.42 -3.10 -20.33
CA LYS A 473 -1.13 -3.72 -19.04
C LYS A 473 -1.51 -2.71 -17.95
N GLU A 474 -2.37 -3.14 -17.03
CA GLU A 474 -2.73 -2.35 -15.84
C GLU A 474 -2.47 -3.22 -14.61
N SER A 475 -1.62 -2.74 -13.68
CA SER A 475 -1.08 -3.49 -12.53
C SER A 475 -0.04 -4.55 -12.87
N ASN A 476 0.54 -5.15 -11.84
CA ASN A 476 1.42 -6.32 -11.92
C ASN A 476 0.68 -7.66 -11.83
N LEU A 477 -0.66 -7.66 -11.87
CA LEU A 477 -1.44 -8.88 -12.02
C LEU A 477 -0.99 -9.63 -13.30
N ASP A 478 -0.73 -10.93 -13.19
CA ASP A 478 -0.10 -11.78 -14.22
C ASP A 478 1.35 -11.42 -14.61
N CYS A 479 2.01 -10.43 -13.97
CA CYS A 479 3.37 -10.01 -14.31
C CYS A 479 4.41 -10.64 -13.38
N THR A 480 5.28 -11.51 -13.91
CA THR A 480 6.41 -12.10 -13.14
C THR A 480 7.55 -11.12 -12.88
N PHE A 481 7.43 -9.85 -13.28
CA PHE A 481 8.45 -8.83 -13.06
C PHE A 481 9.82 -9.16 -13.68
N CYS A 482 9.87 -10.04 -14.70
CA CYS A 482 11.10 -10.56 -15.31
C CYS A 482 11.95 -9.51 -16.06
N LEU A 483 11.35 -8.35 -16.39
CA LEU A 483 11.95 -7.23 -17.13
C LEU A 483 12.41 -7.55 -18.57
N ASP A 484 12.01 -8.70 -19.13
CA ASP A 484 12.33 -9.03 -20.53
C ASP A 484 11.74 -8.00 -21.51
N CYS A 485 10.54 -7.51 -21.21
CA CYS A 485 9.91 -6.42 -21.96
C CYS A 485 10.64 -5.07 -21.88
N VAL A 486 11.40 -4.82 -20.80
CA VAL A 486 12.23 -3.60 -20.63
C VAL A 486 13.45 -3.73 -21.53
N ARG A 487 14.16 -4.86 -21.44
CA ARG A 487 15.36 -5.13 -22.25
C ARG A 487 15.07 -5.21 -23.75
N ALA A 488 13.91 -5.74 -24.13
CA ALA A 488 13.50 -5.86 -25.53
C ALA A 488 12.90 -4.58 -26.13
N CYS A 489 12.72 -3.50 -25.35
CA CYS A 489 12.12 -2.28 -25.84
C CYS A 489 13.15 -1.44 -26.62
N PRO A 490 12.97 -1.20 -27.94
CA PRO A 490 13.94 -0.44 -28.75
C PRO A 490 13.97 1.06 -28.42
N HIS A 491 13.02 1.55 -27.63
CA HIS A 491 12.85 2.97 -27.32
C HIS A 491 13.06 3.29 -25.83
N ASP A 492 13.56 2.34 -25.03
CA ASP A 492 13.64 2.42 -23.57
C ASP A 492 12.37 3.06 -22.95
N ASN A 493 11.20 2.52 -23.31
CA ASN A 493 9.91 3.11 -22.96
C ASN A 493 9.12 2.28 -21.94
N VAL A 494 9.74 1.27 -21.32
CA VAL A 494 9.14 0.45 -20.25
C VAL A 494 10.02 0.55 -19.01
N GLY A 495 9.44 0.94 -17.87
CA GLY A 495 10.15 1.18 -16.61
C GLY A 495 9.52 0.48 -15.41
N ILE A 496 10.13 0.64 -14.23
CA ILE A 496 9.53 0.28 -12.94
C ILE A 496 9.05 1.58 -12.31
N ILE A 497 7.77 1.84 -12.46
CA ILE A 497 7.17 3.15 -12.21
C ILE A 497 6.45 3.12 -10.86
N ALA A 498 6.68 4.14 -10.04
CA ALA A 498 5.90 4.34 -8.83
C ALA A 498 4.45 4.68 -9.18
N VAL A 499 3.52 3.98 -8.55
CA VAL A 499 2.09 4.11 -8.73
C VAL A 499 1.41 4.20 -7.38
N THR A 500 0.24 4.80 -7.34
CA THR A 500 -0.60 4.68 -6.15
C THR A 500 -1.03 3.22 -5.97
N PRO A 501 -0.80 2.63 -4.79
CA PRO A 501 -1.39 1.36 -4.38
C PRO A 501 -2.87 1.28 -4.77
N GLY A 502 -3.34 0.11 -5.20
CA GLY A 502 -4.76 -0.15 -5.44
C GLY A 502 -5.43 0.70 -6.52
N ARG A 503 -4.70 1.53 -7.29
CA ARG A 503 -5.31 2.42 -8.30
C ARG A 503 -6.19 1.67 -9.30
N THR A 504 -5.83 0.43 -9.62
CA THR A 504 -6.50 -0.41 -10.62
C THR A 504 -7.78 -1.06 -10.11
N LEU A 505 -8.03 -1.03 -8.79
CA LEU A 505 -9.24 -1.54 -8.15
C LEU A 505 -10.45 -0.64 -8.48
N THR A 506 -10.21 0.67 -8.59
CA THR A 506 -11.27 1.68 -8.78
C THR A 506 -12.01 1.63 -10.12
N HIS A 507 -11.42 1.07 -11.17
CA HIS A 507 -11.96 1.14 -12.53
C HIS A 507 -11.96 -0.22 -13.25
N ASP A 508 -12.92 -0.39 -14.16
CA ASP A 508 -13.08 -1.62 -14.93
C ASP A 508 -12.65 -1.48 -16.40
N ARG A 509 -11.36 -1.20 -16.59
CA ARG A 509 -10.79 -1.11 -17.92
C ARG A 509 -10.45 -2.49 -18.49
N PHE A 510 -10.40 -2.56 -19.81
CA PHE A 510 -9.94 -3.75 -20.50
C PHE A 510 -8.42 -3.91 -20.31
N ARG A 511 -8.00 -5.03 -19.72
CA ARG A 511 -6.60 -5.37 -19.44
C ARG A 511 -6.07 -6.38 -20.45
N SER A 512 -4.81 -6.24 -20.84
CA SER A 512 -4.14 -7.29 -21.62
C SER A 512 -4.15 -8.62 -20.84
N SER A 513 -4.30 -9.75 -21.55
CA SER A 513 -4.45 -11.10 -20.99
C SER A 513 -5.76 -11.39 -20.22
N LEU A 514 -6.30 -10.45 -19.46
CA LEU A 514 -7.38 -10.72 -18.50
C LEU A 514 -8.77 -10.23 -18.94
N GLY A 515 -8.86 -9.18 -19.77
CA GLY A 515 -10.13 -8.53 -20.06
C GLY A 515 -10.58 -7.59 -18.94
N ARG A 516 -11.88 -7.54 -18.66
CA ARG A 516 -12.48 -6.72 -17.59
C ARG A 516 -12.65 -7.54 -16.31
N PHE A 517 -12.52 -6.91 -15.14
CA PHE A 517 -12.76 -7.61 -13.87
C PHE A 517 -14.23 -8.03 -13.72
N ALA A 518 -15.17 -7.21 -14.19
CA ALA A 518 -16.60 -7.55 -14.13
C ALA A 518 -16.98 -8.85 -14.88
N GLU A 519 -16.12 -9.30 -15.80
CA GLU A 519 -16.37 -10.50 -16.63
C GLU A 519 -15.63 -11.74 -16.11
N ARG A 520 -14.77 -11.60 -15.10
CA ARG A 520 -13.81 -12.63 -14.67
C ARG A 520 -14.13 -13.17 -13.28
N ILE A 521 -15.16 -14.02 -13.22
CA ILE A 521 -15.60 -14.65 -11.97
C ILE A 521 -14.51 -15.57 -11.37
N ASP A 522 -13.72 -16.21 -12.23
CA ASP A 522 -12.60 -17.07 -11.82
C ASP A 522 -11.53 -16.29 -11.06
N LEU A 523 -11.25 -15.05 -11.48
CA LEU A 523 -10.35 -14.14 -10.74
C LEU A 523 -11.00 -13.64 -9.44
N ALA A 524 -12.30 -13.33 -9.47
CA ALA A 524 -13.01 -12.89 -8.28
C ALA A 524 -13.00 -13.98 -7.19
N VAL A 525 -13.26 -15.24 -7.54
CA VAL A 525 -13.18 -16.38 -6.61
C VAL A 525 -11.75 -16.57 -6.09
N LEU A 526 -10.73 -16.42 -6.95
CA LEU A 526 -9.34 -16.46 -6.51
C LEU A 526 -9.00 -15.36 -5.48
N VAL A 527 -9.49 -14.14 -5.70
CA VAL A 527 -9.32 -13.03 -4.75
C VAL A 527 -10.05 -13.32 -3.44
N MET A 528 -11.30 -13.77 -3.50
CA MET A 528 -12.06 -14.16 -2.32
C MET A 528 -11.30 -15.22 -1.50
N LEU A 529 -10.85 -16.29 -2.16
CA LEU A 529 -10.07 -17.37 -1.56
C LEU A 529 -8.81 -16.84 -0.85
N LEU A 530 -8.08 -15.90 -1.46
CA LEU A 530 -6.87 -15.32 -0.89
C LEU A 530 -7.13 -14.35 0.27
N VAL A 531 -8.24 -13.61 0.22
CA VAL A 531 -8.63 -12.67 1.28
C VAL A 531 -9.10 -13.45 2.51
N PHE A 532 -10.13 -14.28 2.36
CA PHE A 532 -10.69 -15.04 3.48
C PHE A 532 -9.71 -16.11 3.96
N GLY A 533 -8.90 -16.67 3.06
CA GLY A 533 -7.79 -17.56 3.44
C GLY A 533 -6.77 -16.90 4.35
N ALA A 534 -6.56 -15.58 4.28
CA ALA A 534 -5.67 -14.87 5.21
C ALA A 534 -6.20 -14.93 6.65
N PHE A 535 -7.48 -14.60 6.82
CA PHE A 535 -8.15 -14.59 8.12
C PHE A 535 -8.27 -15.99 8.69
N VAL A 536 -8.70 -16.96 7.89
CA VAL A 536 -8.85 -18.34 8.34
C VAL A 536 -7.50 -18.98 8.66
N ASN A 537 -6.45 -18.70 7.86
CA ASN A 537 -5.11 -19.23 8.15
C ASN A 537 -4.55 -18.69 9.46
N ALA A 538 -4.73 -17.40 9.74
CA ALA A 538 -4.32 -16.81 11.02
C ALA A 538 -5.19 -17.29 12.19
N ALA A 539 -6.51 -17.32 12.02
CA ALA A 539 -7.45 -17.76 13.06
C ALA A 539 -7.22 -19.22 13.45
N ALA A 540 -6.92 -20.10 12.49
CA ALA A 540 -6.62 -21.51 12.74
C ALA A 540 -5.38 -21.74 13.62
N MET A 541 -4.56 -20.71 13.88
CA MET A 541 -3.41 -20.79 14.79
C MET A 541 -3.69 -20.15 16.16
N THR A 542 -4.94 -19.76 16.44
CA THR A 542 -5.32 -19.16 17.72
C THR A 542 -5.94 -20.20 18.64
N MET A 543 -5.61 -20.12 19.93
CA MET A 543 -6.09 -21.07 20.93
C MET A 543 -7.63 -21.25 20.95
N PRO A 544 -8.46 -20.19 20.84
CA PRO A 544 -9.92 -20.37 20.83
C PRO A 544 -10.43 -21.21 19.67
N ILE A 545 -9.82 -21.09 18.49
CA ILE A 545 -10.23 -21.86 17.30
C ILE A 545 -9.75 -23.31 17.40
N GLU A 546 -8.53 -23.55 17.90
CA GLU A 546 -8.04 -24.91 18.16
C GLU A 546 -8.91 -25.64 19.20
N ASN A 547 -9.34 -24.94 20.25
CA ASN A 547 -10.28 -25.46 21.24
C ASN A 547 -11.65 -25.79 20.61
N LEU A 548 -12.16 -24.93 19.73
CA LEU A 548 -13.41 -25.17 19.01
C LEU A 548 -13.33 -26.40 18.10
N LEU A 549 -12.25 -26.53 17.34
CA LEU A 549 -12.01 -27.68 16.47
C LEU A 549 -11.88 -28.98 17.29
N SER A 550 -11.20 -28.92 18.43
CA SER A 550 -11.07 -30.05 19.36
C SER A 550 -12.40 -30.44 20.00
N PHE A 551 -13.24 -29.47 20.37
CA PHE A 551 -14.59 -29.69 20.86
C PHE A 551 -15.45 -30.42 19.83
N PHE A 552 -15.47 -29.97 18.57
CA PHE A 552 -16.22 -30.65 17.51
C PHE A 552 -15.70 -32.06 17.26
N ARG A 553 -14.38 -32.26 17.33
CA ARG A 553 -13.77 -33.59 17.19
C ARG A 553 -14.23 -34.56 18.26
N PHE A 554 -14.30 -34.12 19.51
CA PHE A 554 -14.70 -34.98 20.62
C PHE A 554 -16.20 -35.28 20.60
N ASN A 555 -17.04 -34.28 20.29
CA ASN A 555 -18.50 -34.40 20.38
C ASN A 555 -19.18 -35.00 19.14
N LEU A 556 -18.61 -34.83 17.93
CA LEU A 556 -19.18 -35.40 16.69
C LEU A 556 -18.76 -36.86 16.44
N GLY A 557 -17.96 -37.44 17.34
CA GLY A 557 -17.76 -38.88 17.50
C GLY A 557 -17.07 -39.67 16.37
N LEU A 558 -16.95 -39.18 15.13
CA LEU A 558 -16.53 -40.04 14.00
C LEU A 558 -15.77 -39.33 12.85
N ILE A 559 -15.35 -38.07 12.99
CA ILE A 559 -14.70 -37.35 11.89
C ILE A 559 -13.19 -37.28 12.12
N SER A 560 -12.41 -37.84 11.18
CA SER A 560 -10.94 -37.72 11.19
C SER A 560 -10.53 -36.25 11.25
N ARG A 561 -9.38 -35.93 11.87
CA ARG A 561 -8.88 -34.53 11.98
C ARG A 561 -8.90 -33.82 10.62
N GLN A 562 -8.52 -34.55 9.57
CA GLN A 562 -8.49 -34.05 8.20
C GLN A 562 -9.87 -33.67 7.68
N ALA A 563 -10.91 -34.44 8.00
CA ALA A 563 -12.27 -34.18 7.56
C ALA A 563 -12.93 -33.02 8.34
N ILE A 564 -12.61 -32.84 9.63
CA ILE A 564 -13.04 -31.64 10.38
C ILE A 564 -12.38 -30.39 9.81
N LEU A 565 -11.07 -30.44 9.57
CA LEU A 565 -10.36 -29.33 8.93
C LEU A 565 -10.87 -29.06 7.51
N PHE A 566 -11.22 -30.11 6.76
CA PHE A 566 -11.85 -29.93 5.44
C PHE A 566 -13.17 -29.18 5.56
N LEU A 567 -14.06 -29.60 6.46
CA LEU A 567 -15.35 -28.95 6.69
C LEU A 567 -15.15 -27.49 7.15
N PHE A 568 -14.25 -27.26 8.10
CA PHE A 568 -13.94 -25.92 8.59
C PHE A 568 -13.45 -25.00 7.47
N PHE A 569 -12.44 -25.42 6.70
CA PHE A 569 -11.91 -24.62 5.58
C PHE A 569 -12.93 -24.43 4.46
N PHE A 570 -13.70 -25.48 4.12
CA PHE A 570 -14.76 -25.40 3.11
C PHE A 570 -15.85 -24.40 3.51
N LEU A 571 -16.29 -24.43 4.76
CA LEU A 571 -17.30 -23.52 5.28
C LEU A 571 -16.77 -22.08 5.37
N THR A 572 -15.59 -21.89 5.96
CA THR A 572 -15.09 -20.54 6.32
C THR A 572 -14.40 -19.81 5.17
N ILE A 573 -13.80 -20.52 4.20
CA ILE A 573 -13.13 -19.91 3.04
C ILE A 573 -13.99 -20.02 1.77
N GLY A 574 -14.87 -21.03 1.69
CA GLY A 574 -15.75 -21.28 0.55
C GLY A 574 -17.16 -20.75 0.76
N LEU A 575 -17.96 -21.47 1.55
CA LEU A 575 -19.41 -21.29 1.62
C LEU A 575 -19.83 -19.96 2.27
N LEU A 576 -19.32 -19.66 3.47
CA LEU A 576 -19.65 -18.46 4.22
C LEU A 576 -19.25 -17.18 3.45
N PRO A 577 -18.01 -17.04 2.92
CA PRO A 577 -17.65 -15.90 2.10
C PRO A 577 -18.51 -15.75 0.85
N ALA A 578 -18.82 -16.86 0.17
CA ALA A 578 -19.68 -16.82 -1.02
C ALA A 578 -21.10 -16.36 -0.66
N ALA A 579 -21.66 -16.80 0.46
CA ALA A 579 -22.97 -16.36 0.96
C ALA A 579 -22.96 -14.87 1.34
N LEU A 580 -21.99 -14.41 2.13
CA LEU A 580 -21.85 -13.01 2.54
C LEU A 580 -21.69 -12.07 1.35
N ILE A 581 -20.77 -12.39 0.42
CA ILE A 581 -20.54 -11.61 -0.80
C ILE A 581 -21.78 -11.58 -1.68
N SER A 582 -22.50 -12.69 -1.80
CA SER A 582 -23.74 -12.76 -2.58
C SER A 582 -24.83 -11.92 -1.94
N GLY A 583 -24.99 -11.98 -0.61
CA GLY A 583 -25.90 -11.15 0.17
C GLY A 583 -25.60 -9.66 -0.02
N CYS A 584 -24.34 -9.24 0.19
CA CYS A 584 -23.92 -7.85 -0.03
C CYS A 584 -24.16 -7.40 -1.48
N SER A 585 -23.86 -8.25 -2.47
CA SER A 585 -24.07 -7.93 -3.89
C SER A 585 -25.56 -7.78 -4.24
N LEU A 586 -26.43 -8.61 -3.69
CA LEU A 586 -27.89 -8.52 -3.86
C LEU A 586 -28.43 -7.27 -3.18
N ALA A 587 -28.04 -7.02 -1.93
CA ALA A 587 -28.42 -5.84 -1.17
C ALA A 587 -27.98 -4.56 -1.89
N SER A 588 -26.71 -4.48 -2.34
CA SER A 588 -26.24 -3.34 -3.13
C SER A 588 -27.03 -3.14 -4.42
N LYS A 589 -27.40 -4.22 -5.11
CA LYS A 589 -28.18 -4.15 -6.34
C LYS A 589 -29.59 -3.61 -6.07
N GLN A 590 -30.24 -4.08 -5.00
CA GLN A 590 -31.60 -3.67 -4.62
C GLN A 590 -31.62 -2.24 -4.06
N LEU A 591 -30.83 -1.96 -3.03
CA LEU A 591 -30.81 -0.67 -2.32
C LEU A 591 -30.38 0.50 -3.24
N ALA A 592 -29.44 0.27 -4.15
CA ALA A 592 -28.99 1.31 -5.09
C ALA A 592 -29.61 1.22 -6.48
N SER A 593 -30.52 0.26 -6.72
CA SER A 593 -31.15 0.01 -8.03
C SER A 593 -30.13 -0.06 -9.18
N LEU A 594 -29.07 -0.84 -8.99
CA LEU A 594 -27.96 -0.91 -9.94
C LEU A 594 -28.36 -1.67 -11.22
N PRO A 595 -28.12 -1.10 -12.42
CA PRO A 595 -28.53 -1.72 -13.69
C PRO A 595 -27.62 -2.90 -14.12
N GLN A 596 -26.47 -3.09 -13.48
CA GLN A 596 -25.53 -4.14 -13.87
C GLN A 596 -25.97 -5.53 -13.42
N LYS A 597 -25.46 -6.57 -14.09
CA LYS A 597 -25.70 -7.97 -13.71
C LYS A 597 -25.05 -8.27 -12.35
N PHE A 598 -25.66 -9.16 -11.59
CA PHE A 598 -25.17 -9.60 -10.27
C PHE A 598 -23.67 -9.99 -10.30
N ARG A 599 -23.26 -10.81 -11.27
CA ARG A 599 -21.86 -11.25 -11.42
C ARG A 599 -20.87 -10.10 -11.60
N ALA A 600 -21.29 -9.04 -12.31
CA ALA A 600 -20.46 -7.86 -12.52
C ALA A 600 -20.30 -7.06 -11.21
N ILE A 601 -21.38 -6.91 -10.44
CA ILE A 601 -21.36 -6.24 -9.14
C ILE A 601 -20.44 -7.01 -8.18
N ALA A 602 -20.68 -8.31 -8.02
CA ALA A 602 -19.88 -9.17 -7.14
C ALA A 602 -18.38 -9.13 -7.51
N SER A 603 -18.03 -9.39 -8.77
CA SER A 603 -16.63 -9.43 -9.20
C SER A 603 -15.90 -8.09 -9.00
N ARG A 604 -16.61 -6.96 -9.07
CA ARG A 604 -16.02 -5.63 -8.88
C ARG A 604 -15.74 -5.32 -7.42
N PHE A 605 -16.66 -5.65 -6.53
CA PHE A 605 -16.47 -5.42 -5.09
C PHE A 605 -15.54 -6.45 -4.43
N ILE A 606 -15.52 -7.71 -4.88
CA ILE A 606 -14.58 -8.70 -4.32
C ILE A 606 -13.12 -8.23 -4.48
N VAL A 607 -12.79 -7.62 -5.61
CA VAL A 607 -11.45 -7.08 -5.88
C VAL A 607 -11.11 -5.90 -4.95
N THR A 608 -12.09 -5.19 -4.38
CA THR A 608 -11.81 -4.13 -3.38
C THR A 608 -11.45 -4.66 -2.00
N LEU A 609 -11.60 -5.97 -1.75
CA LEU A 609 -11.21 -6.63 -0.50
C LEU A 609 -9.69 -6.96 -0.44
N VAL A 610 -8.97 -6.79 -1.54
CA VAL A 610 -7.52 -7.11 -1.60
C VAL A 610 -6.70 -6.37 -0.52
N PRO A 611 -6.89 -5.06 -0.25
CA PRO A 611 -6.07 -4.38 0.76
C PRO A 611 -6.25 -4.94 2.17
N ILE A 612 -7.48 -5.23 2.61
CA ILE A 612 -7.73 -5.82 3.93
C ILE A 612 -7.26 -7.28 4.03
N GLY A 613 -7.32 -8.04 2.94
CA GLY A 613 -6.71 -9.37 2.89
C GLY A 613 -5.18 -9.31 2.94
N PHE A 614 -4.57 -8.37 2.21
CA PHE A 614 -3.13 -8.15 2.21
C PHE A 614 -2.62 -7.71 3.58
N SER A 615 -3.34 -6.81 4.27
CA SER A 615 -2.98 -6.40 5.62
C SER A 615 -3.01 -7.54 6.62
N MET A 616 -3.98 -8.46 6.51
CA MET A 616 -4.02 -9.64 7.36
C MET A 616 -2.83 -10.58 7.10
N TRP A 617 -2.44 -10.80 5.84
CA TRP A 617 -1.21 -11.53 5.51
C TRP A 617 0.03 -10.83 6.05
N LEU A 618 0.09 -9.49 5.99
CA LEU A 618 1.21 -8.70 6.47
C LEU A 618 1.34 -8.76 8.00
N ALA A 619 0.22 -8.64 8.73
CA ALA A 619 0.18 -8.78 10.18
C ALA A 619 0.62 -10.18 10.60
N HIS A 620 -0.09 -11.21 10.12
CA HIS A 620 0.15 -12.60 10.52
C HIS A 620 1.55 -13.12 10.15
N PHE A 621 2.01 -12.91 8.90
CA PHE A 621 3.36 -13.36 8.52
C PHE A 621 4.46 -12.44 9.07
N GLY A 622 4.13 -11.18 9.36
CA GLY A 622 5.01 -10.27 10.10
C GLY A 622 5.27 -10.81 11.50
N PHE A 623 4.22 -11.21 12.22
CA PHE A 623 4.32 -11.83 13.54
C PHE A 623 5.28 -13.02 13.55
N HIS A 624 5.10 -13.99 12.66
CA HIS A 624 5.99 -15.15 12.57
C HIS A 624 7.44 -14.78 12.23
N LEU A 625 7.65 -13.85 11.31
CA LEU A 625 8.99 -13.42 10.92
C LEU A 625 9.72 -12.71 12.07
N PHE A 626 9.05 -11.78 12.74
CA PHE A 626 9.66 -10.93 13.77
C PHE A 626 9.86 -11.67 15.09
N THR A 627 8.96 -12.58 15.47
CA THR A 627 9.12 -13.41 16.69
C THR A 627 10.17 -14.52 16.50
N ALA A 628 10.39 -14.99 15.28
CA ALA A 628 11.33 -16.07 14.99
C ALA A 628 12.60 -15.60 14.26
N LEU A 629 12.95 -14.31 14.32
CA LEU A 629 14.02 -13.71 13.51
C LEU A 629 15.37 -14.44 13.65
N LEU A 630 15.69 -14.90 14.86
CA LEU A 630 16.97 -15.57 15.14
C LEU A 630 16.95 -17.10 14.94
N SER A 631 15.79 -17.70 14.68
CA SER A 631 15.63 -19.16 14.51
C SER A 631 16.47 -19.80 13.40
N PRO A 632 16.89 -19.13 12.30
CA PRO A 632 17.75 -19.76 11.30
C PRO A 632 19.17 -20.04 11.81
N ILE A 633 19.65 -19.29 12.80
CA ILE A 633 21.05 -19.35 13.26
C ILE A 633 21.41 -20.76 13.76
N PRO A 634 20.73 -21.36 14.74
CA PRO A 634 21.08 -22.70 15.22
C PRO A 634 20.91 -23.78 14.15
N VAL A 635 19.94 -23.63 13.24
CA VAL A 635 19.74 -24.55 12.12
C VAL A 635 20.91 -24.50 11.14
N ILE A 636 21.40 -23.30 10.82
CA ILE A 636 22.56 -23.10 9.95
C ILE A 636 23.83 -23.61 10.62
N GLN A 637 24.03 -23.35 11.92
CA GLN A 637 25.16 -23.90 12.70
C GLN A 637 25.17 -25.43 12.64
N ARG A 638 24.01 -26.07 12.85
CA ARG A 638 23.85 -27.54 12.78
C ARG A 638 24.26 -28.07 11.42
N LEU A 639 23.77 -27.47 10.34
CA LEU A 639 24.12 -27.88 8.97
C LEU A 639 25.62 -27.71 8.69
N ILE A 640 26.24 -26.62 9.15
CA ILE A 640 27.67 -26.37 8.95
C ILE A 640 28.52 -27.43 9.66
N VAL A 641 28.13 -27.81 10.89
CA VAL A 641 28.77 -28.90 11.64
C VAL A 641 28.64 -30.24 10.92
N GLU A 642 27.44 -30.58 10.43
CA GLU A 642 27.19 -31.82 9.67
C GLU A 642 27.99 -31.89 8.36
N LEU A 643 28.15 -30.75 7.68
CA LEU A 643 28.93 -30.64 6.45
C LEU A 643 30.44 -30.51 6.69
N HIS A 644 30.89 -30.48 7.94
CA HIS A 644 32.30 -30.30 8.32
C HIS A 644 32.92 -29.01 7.73
N LEU A 645 32.10 -27.97 7.53
CA LEU A 645 32.49 -26.69 6.91
C LEU A 645 32.97 -25.66 7.96
N GLY A 646 34.05 -25.96 8.67
CA GLY A 646 34.72 -25.03 9.60
C GLY A 646 34.17 -24.98 11.04
N ALA A 647 34.95 -24.40 11.95
CA ALA A 647 34.70 -24.35 13.39
C ALA A 647 33.76 -23.19 13.77
N ILE A 648 32.51 -23.22 13.31
CA ILE A 648 31.46 -22.43 13.95
C ILE A 648 31.03 -23.22 15.19
N GLY A 649 30.89 -22.55 16.34
CA GLY A 649 30.54 -23.19 17.62
C GLY A 649 29.29 -24.07 17.55
N SER A 650 29.03 -24.84 18.62
CA SER A 650 27.90 -25.76 18.68
C SER A 650 26.55 -25.04 18.44
N PRO A 651 25.55 -25.72 17.85
CA PRO A 651 24.24 -25.12 17.58
C PRO A 651 23.58 -24.60 18.85
N TRP A 652 23.29 -23.30 18.90
CA TRP A 652 22.70 -22.66 20.09
C TRP A 652 21.17 -22.68 20.05
N TRP A 653 20.58 -23.83 20.40
CA TRP A 653 19.12 -24.00 20.39
C TRP A 653 18.36 -23.13 21.41
N GLY A 654 19.04 -22.63 22.43
CA GLY A 654 18.47 -21.71 23.42
C GLY A 654 18.39 -20.25 22.95
N LEU A 655 18.82 -19.92 21.73
CA LEU A 655 18.78 -18.56 21.20
C LEU A 655 17.34 -18.09 21.01
N ARG A 656 16.94 -17.07 21.77
CA ARG A 656 15.59 -16.50 21.73
C ARG A 656 15.60 -15.14 21.03
N THR A 657 14.63 -14.90 20.16
CA THR A 657 14.40 -13.56 19.62
C THR A 657 13.86 -12.66 20.75
N PRO A 658 14.43 -11.47 20.97
CA PRO A 658 13.87 -10.52 21.94
C PRO A 658 12.42 -10.17 21.61
N ALA A 659 11.58 -10.01 22.63
CA ALA A 659 10.23 -9.49 22.44
C ALA A 659 10.29 -8.10 21.80
N ILE A 660 9.43 -7.84 20.82
CA ILE A 660 9.30 -6.55 20.14
C ILE A 660 7.99 -5.94 20.63
N PRO A 661 8.02 -5.00 21.60
CA PRO A 661 6.80 -4.46 22.22
C PRO A 661 5.82 -3.86 21.21
N GLN A 662 6.33 -3.26 20.13
CA GLN A 662 5.54 -2.57 19.11
C GLN A 662 4.99 -3.51 18.02
N LEU A 663 5.13 -4.84 18.17
CA LEU A 663 4.69 -5.79 17.15
C LEU A 663 3.16 -5.77 16.99
N LEU A 664 2.42 -5.73 18.10
CA LEU A 664 0.96 -5.61 18.07
C LEU A 664 0.52 -4.29 17.44
N ASP A 665 1.22 -3.18 17.73
CA ASP A 665 0.96 -1.88 17.12
C ASP A 665 1.14 -1.92 15.60
N PHE A 666 2.19 -2.62 15.13
CA PHE A 666 2.43 -2.84 13.71
C PHE A 666 1.31 -3.66 13.04
N GLU A 667 0.85 -4.73 13.69
CA GLU A 667 -0.26 -5.56 13.19
C GLU A 667 -1.57 -4.76 13.09
N CYS A 668 -1.90 -4.00 14.14
CA CYS A 668 -3.07 -3.11 14.17
C CYS A 668 -2.96 -2.04 13.09
N LEU A 669 -1.83 -1.36 12.97
CA LEU A 669 -1.61 -0.33 11.94
C LEU A 669 -1.75 -0.90 10.52
N ALA A 670 -1.23 -2.10 10.27
CA ALA A 670 -1.39 -2.78 8.99
C ALA A 670 -2.87 -3.01 8.68
N LEU A 671 -3.64 -3.54 9.64
CA LEU A 671 -5.07 -3.79 9.51
C LEU A 671 -5.88 -2.50 9.32
N ASP A 672 -5.57 -1.45 10.06
CA ASP A 672 -6.22 -0.13 9.95
C ASP A 672 -6.05 0.45 8.54
N LEU A 673 -4.81 0.43 8.03
CA LEU A 673 -4.52 0.90 6.66
C LEU A 673 -5.25 0.05 5.61
N GLY A 674 -5.24 -1.28 5.77
CA GLY A 674 -5.95 -2.21 4.88
C GLY A 674 -7.47 -1.98 4.87
N PHE A 675 -8.06 -1.73 6.04
CA PHE A 675 -9.48 -1.43 6.20
C PHE A 675 -9.86 -0.10 5.56
N LEU A 676 -9.14 0.99 5.87
CA LEU A 676 -9.40 2.32 5.32
C LEU A 676 -9.26 2.34 3.79
N LEU A 677 -8.24 1.66 3.24
CA LEU A 677 -8.07 1.53 1.80
C LEU A 677 -9.22 0.73 1.16
N SER A 678 -9.66 -0.37 1.78
CA SER A 678 -10.75 -1.19 1.27
C SER A 678 -12.08 -0.43 1.28
N LEU A 679 -12.38 0.34 2.34
CA LEU A 679 -13.53 1.24 2.39
C LEU A 679 -13.47 2.28 1.27
N TYR A 680 -12.31 2.91 1.09
CA TYR A 680 -12.11 3.91 0.04
C TYR A 680 -12.37 3.32 -1.36
N TYR A 681 -11.82 2.14 -1.67
CA TYR A 681 -12.02 1.52 -2.99
C TYR A 681 -13.45 1.00 -3.19
N ALA A 682 -14.07 0.42 -2.16
CA ALA A 682 -15.47 0.00 -2.20
C ALA A 682 -16.39 1.20 -2.48
N TRP A 683 -16.16 2.33 -1.82
CA TRP A 683 -16.86 3.59 -2.09
C TRP A 683 -16.67 4.05 -3.54
N LYS A 684 -15.43 4.05 -4.05
CA LYS A 684 -15.15 4.41 -5.45
C LYS A 684 -15.81 3.48 -6.47
N VAL A 685 -15.85 2.18 -6.20
CA VAL A 685 -16.52 1.20 -7.06
C VAL A 685 -18.04 1.41 -7.04
N SER A 686 -18.62 1.68 -5.87
CA SER A 686 -20.05 1.99 -5.75
C SER A 686 -20.42 3.26 -6.53
N GLN A 687 -19.60 4.31 -6.45
CA GLN A 687 -19.78 5.52 -7.27
C GLN A 687 -19.74 5.23 -8.77
N ASP A 688 -18.84 4.36 -9.23
CA ASP A 688 -18.71 4.03 -10.65
C ASP A 688 -19.89 3.17 -11.17
N LEU A 689 -20.36 2.23 -10.34
CA LEU A 689 -21.55 1.41 -10.60
C LEU A 689 -22.82 2.26 -10.65
N ALA A 690 -23.04 3.11 -9.65
CA ALA A 690 -24.21 4.00 -9.56
C ALA A 690 -24.23 5.05 -10.68
N ALA A 691 -23.05 5.48 -11.17
CA ALA A 691 -22.95 6.38 -12.31
C ALA A 691 -23.28 5.71 -13.66
N GLY A 692 -23.54 4.41 -13.70
CA GLY A 692 -23.88 3.70 -14.95
C GLY A 692 -22.73 3.62 -15.95
N ARG A 693 -21.48 3.89 -15.53
CA ARG A 693 -20.30 3.88 -16.42
C ARG A 693 -19.90 2.46 -16.86
N ILE A 694 -20.57 1.46 -16.30
CA ILE A 694 -20.47 0.06 -16.70
C ILE A 694 -21.73 -0.26 -17.51
N SER A 695 -21.67 0.01 -18.81
CA SER A 695 -22.62 -0.56 -19.77
C SER A 695 -21.92 -1.72 -20.50
N HIS A 696 -22.64 -2.83 -20.68
CA HIS A 696 -22.25 -3.90 -21.60
C HIS A 696 -22.05 -3.40 -23.05
N ALA A 697 -22.42 -2.15 -23.35
CA ALA A 697 -22.43 -1.56 -24.68
C ALA A 697 -21.48 -0.36 -24.89
N GLY A 698 -20.72 0.09 -23.89
CA GLY A 698 -19.75 1.18 -24.09
C GLY A 698 -20.36 2.55 -24.46
N ILE A 699 -21.66 2.76 -24.26
CA ILE A 699 -22.33 4.04 -24.51
C ILE A 699 -22.29 4.88 -23.22
N PRO A 700 -21.65 6.05 -23.20
CA PRO A 700 -21.81 7.00 -22.09
C PRO A 700 -23.19 7.66 -22.19
N LEU A 701 -24.04 7.44 -21.19
CA LEU A 701 -25.28 8.20 -21.04
C LEU A 701 -24.92 9.68 -20.79
N GLY A 702 -25.55 10.54 -21.59
CA GLY A 702 -25.26 11.97 -21.71
C GLY A 702 -25.30 12.75 -20.40
N THR A 703 -24.72 13.94 -20.48
CA THR A 703 -24.69 14.98 -19.45
C THR A 703 -26.08 15.22 -18.88
N ALA A 704 -26.29 14.82 -17.62
CA ALA A 704 -27.52 15.06 -16.90
C ALA A 704 -27.31 16.10 -15.78
N SER A 705 -28.29 16.99 -15.68
CA SER A 705 -28.50 18.14 -14.77
C SER A 705 -27.89 18.04 -13.35
N PRO A 706 -27.50 19.17 -12.72
CA PRO A 706 -27.01 19.25 -11.34
C PRO A 706 -27.91 18.57 -10.29
N LEU A 707 -29.23 18.54 -10.51
CA LEU A 707 -30.21 17.87 -9.64
C LEU A 707 -30.05 16.32 -9.62
N LEU A 708 -29.45 15.72 -10.65
CA LEU A 708 -29.09 14.30 -10.65
C LEU A 708 -27.81 14.00 -9.84
N GLY A 709 -27.07 15.02 -9.40
CA GLY A 709 -25.86 14.83 -8.59
C GLY A 709 -26.14 14.23 -7.21
N HIS A 710 -27.15 14.75 -6.51
CA HIS A 710 -27.55 14.27 -5.19
C HIS A 710 -28.12 12.85 -5.23
N LEU A 711 -28.98 12.54 -6.22
CA LEU A 711 -29.53 11.20 -6.45
C LEU A 711 -28.45 10.14 -6.79
N LYS A 712 -27.35 10.55 -7.42
CA LYS A 712 -26.20 9.66 -7.70
C LYS A 712 -25.38 9.35 -6.45
N ILE A 713 -25.23 10.31 -5.54
CA ILE A 713 -24.49 10.13 -4.29
C ILE A 713 -25.29 9.24 -3.33
N SER A 714 -26.60 9.44 -3.21
CA SER A 714 -27.45 8.61 -2.35
C SER A 714 -27.48 7.15 -2.83
N ARG A 715 -27.61 6.91 -4.15
CA ARG A 715 -27.49 5.55 -4.72
C ARG A 715 -26.10 4.95 -4.50
N ALA A 716 -25.04 5.72 -4.71
CA ALA A 716 -23.69 5.24 -4.45
C ALA A 716 -23.48 4.87 -2.96
N PHE A 717 -24.07 5.64 -2.04
CA PHE A 717 -24.04 5.36 -0.61
C PHE A 717 -24.83 4.10 -0.26
N ALA A 718 -26.06 3.97 -0.76
CA ALA A 718 -26.88 2.77 -0.59
C ALA A 718 -26.19 1.50 -1.14
N GLY A 719 -25.48 1.60 -2.26
CA GLY A 719 -24.74 0.50 -2.86
C GLY A 719 -23.47 0.14 -2.08
N PHE A 720 -22.90 1.10 -1.36
CA PHE A 720 -21.69 0.94 -0.56
C PHE A 720 -21.96 0.35 0.83
N LEU A 721 -23.11 0.69 1.44
CA LEU A 721 -23.42 0.34 2.83
C LEU A 721 -23.30 -1.16 3.17
N PRO A 722 -23.80 -2.12 2.35
CA PRO A 722 -23.63 -3.55 2.65
C PRO A 722 -22.17 -4.00 2.66
N TRP A 723 -21.32 -3.37 1.84
CA TRP A 723 -19.89 -3.67 1.77
C TRP A 723 -19.11 -2.99 2.89
N ALA A 724 -19.51 -1.80 3.31
CA ALA A 724 -18.95 -1.15 4.48
C ALA A 724 -19.18 -2.01 5.73
N ALA A 725 -20.41 -2.52 5.93
CA ALA A 725 -20.73 -3.42 7.03
C ALA A 725 -19.90 -4.71 7.00
N LEU A 726 -19.78 -5.36 5.84
CA LEU A 726 -18.95 -6.55 5.67
C LEU A 726 -17.46 -6.26 5.96
N LEU A 727 -16.93 -5.13 5.45
CA LEU A 727 -15.54 -4.73 5.71
C LEU A 727 -15.28 -4.46 7.19
N THR A 728 -16.24 -3.82 7.88
CA THR A 728 -16.14 -3.60 9.34
C THR A 728 -16.15 -4.93 10.08
N ALA A 729 -17.02 -5.87 9.71
CA ALA A 729 -17.04 -7.20 10.32
C ALA A 729 -15.71 -7.97 10.10
N ILE A 730 -15.17 -7.92 8.88
CA ILE A 730 -13.86 -8.53 8.56
C ILE A 730 -12.74 -7.86 9.37
N TYR A 731 -12.74 -6.54 9.47
CA TYR A 731 -11.76 -5.78 10.25
C TYR A 731 -11.81 -6.14 11.74
N LEU A 732 -13.00 -6.13 12.35
CA LEU A 732 -13.19 -6.52 13.75
C LEU A 732 -12.75 -7.96 14.00
N THR A 733 -12.99 -8.86 13.04
CA THR A 733 -12.47 -10.24 13.10
C THR A 733 -10.95 -10.27 13.07
N GLY A 734 -10.31 -9.47 12.21
CA GLY A 734 -8.85 -9.34 12.15
C GLY A 734 -8.24 -8.81 13.44
N ILE A 735 -8.83 -7.75 14.01
CA ILE A 735 -8.43 -7.22 15.31
C ILE A 735 -8.60 -8.28 16.39
N TRP A 736 -9.74 -8.98 16.44
CA TRP A 736 -9.93 -10.06 17.40
C TRP A 736 -8.86 -11.14 17.29
N ILE A 737 -8.49 -11.57 16.06
CA ILE A 737 -7.46 -12.59 15.81
C ILE A 737 -6.09 -12.18 16.36
N VAL A 738 -5.63 -10.95 16.08
CA VAL A 738 -4.27 -10.52 16.49
C VAL A 738 -4.14 -10.31 18.00
N PHE A 739 -5.27 -10.16 18.71
CA PHE A 739 -5.31 -10.12 20.18
C PHE A 739 -5.43 -11.51 20.83
N GLN A 740 -5.59 -12.59 20.05
CA GLN A 740 -5.63 -13.94 20.62
C GLN A 740 -4.21 -14.49 20.82
N PRO A 741 -4.00 -15.36 21.84
CA PRO A 741 -2.77 -16.13 21.93
C PRO A 741 -2.64 -17.04 20.71
N MET A 742 -1.55 -16.83 19.96
CA MET A 742 -1.24 -17.56 18.74
C MET A 742 -0.18 -18.64 19.01
N GLU A 743 -0.43 -19.85 18.53
CA GLU A 743 0.55 -20.93 18.61
C GLU A 743 1.67 -20.74 17.59
N MET A 744 2.91 -20.66 18.10
CA MET A 744 4.11 -20.60 17.26
C MET A 744 4.44 -21.97 16.69
N ARG A 745 3.80 -22.28 15.57
CA ARG A 745 4.00 -23.53 14.84
C ARG A 745 5.37 -23.55 14.15
N GLY A 746 6.12 -24.63 14.35
CA GLY A 746 7.43 -24.83 13.72
C GLY A 746 8.60 -24.20 14.48
N MET A 747 8.41 -23.88 15.77
CA MET A 747 9.47 -23.42 16.69
C MET A 747 9.76 -24.43 17.80
N LEU A 748 10.99 -24.41 18.34
CA LEU A 748 11.30 -25.10 19.60
C LEU A 748 10.75 -24.24 20.75
N ASN A 749 9.98 -24.85 21.64
CA ASN A 749 9.46 -24.20 22.85
C ASN A 749 10.55 -23.99 23.91
#